data_AF-A0A7Z7B3W0-F1
#
_entry.id   AF-A0A7Z7B3W0-F1
#
_cell.length_a   1.000
_cell.length_b   1.000
_cell.length_c   1.000
_cell.angle_alpha   90.00
_cell.angle_beta   90.00
_cell.angle_gamma   90.00
#
_symmetry.space_group_name_H-M   'P 1'
#
loop_
_entity.id
_entity.type
_entity.pdbx_description
1 polymer ?
#
loop_
_entity_poly.entity_id
_entity_poly.type
_entity_poly.pdbx_seq_one_letter_code
_entity_poly.pdbx_strand_id
1 'polypeptide(L)'
;MNRTVGILLTVVLLLCMRDVLASDDANHVTVGINSRTIFYLPLWIAERQGYFRDEGVDVSVQLFSSADTSRDDLLAGKVQVSIAPPEAVLTSVYTANGPFRIIAGNARKLPHFIIARKGIKTLADLKGANFGVISMHEGTTYLVPKIAKAAGLRVHDYSVTAVGGAPTRQRLLLDGKLDVGLQPFPLSYEAEAAGLNNLGWAGVYEPDWQFTTINADQNWARSHRMAVTGFLRGLRRANDYIASHPNESAQVAAQELKTSVPLAARAISDSERLGILDPELNWSDVGIRRVFEAMQSAGAIASDARFDLQRVTDDSFLTQSQNLTVRSTGNFFIGGAPKVVSGLATQDIHVVRDAPPLRVDSNGTYIAGQVYVEFTKLARPRFPFPILFLNGGTFTGAMWQTTPDGRPGWSAYFQHAGFDTYLTDAVGKGRASWAMYPTVYKVPPIFRSNESTFALLRIGPPTGATSVPPHAYEDTQFPIDHVDDLFKEGVPRFAGQDESEFEAYRELIKKVGPCVIVAQSSGAYFGLRLAREEPSLVKALVAVELTAVPSRDQAKDALLARLPQLLLWGDHLNSEGPGDWPKTVKATEDYATAINASGGQVDVVHLPSSGIKGNTHVMMMDRNSDDVANVAVEWLRHSHVDDSQ
;
A
#
# COMPACT_ATOMS: atom_id res chain seq x y z
N MET A 1 -61.43 0.86 2.83
CA MET A 1 -60.03 1.19 3.17
C MET A 1 -59.07 0.00 3.28
N ASN A 2 -59.51 -1.27 3.26
CA ASN A 2 -58.61 -2.41 3.53
C ASN A 2 -58.08 -3.18 2.30
N ARG A 3 -58.56 -2.92 1.07
CA ARG A 3 -58.05 -3.60 -0.14
C ARG A 3 -56.87 -2.87 -0.79
N THR A 4 -56.81 -1.55 -0.67
CA THR A 4 -55.76 -0.73 -1.28
C THR A 4 -54.44 -0.81 -0.54
N VAL A 5 -54.47 -0.96 0.80
CA VAL A 5 -53.27 -1.09 1.65
C VAL A 5 -52.60 -2.46 1.46
N GLY A 6 -53.38 -3.54 1.29
CA GLY A 6 -52.85 -4.88 1.02
C GLY A 6 -52.13 -4.97 -0.32
N ILE A 7 -52.68 -4.36 -1.37
CA ILE A 7 -52.04 -4.33 -2.71
C ILE A 7 -50.76 -3.49 -2.68
N LEU A 8 -50.73 -2.37 -1.95
CA LEU A 8 -49.53 -1.54 -1.82
C LEU A 8 -48.41 -2.28 -1.07
N LEU A 9 -48.73 -3.03 -0.01
CA LEU A 9 -47.74 -3.80 0.77
C LEU A 9 -47.15 -4.97 -0.04
N THR A 10 -47.98 -5.66 -0.84
CA THR A 10 -47.52 -6.76 -1.70
C THR A 10 -46.66 -6.27 -2.86
N VAL A 11 -46.98 -5.10 -3.45
CA VAL A 11 -46.16 -4.48 -4.49
C VAL A 11 -44.81 -3.98 -3.95
N VAL A 12 -44.78 -3.42 -2.73
CA VAL A 12 -43.52 -3.00 -2.08
C VAL A 12 -42.64 -4.22 -1.72
N LEU A 13 -43.22 -5.32 -1.23
CA LEU A 13 -42.45 -6.55 -0.98
C LEU A 13 -41.89 -7.19 -2.28
N LEU A 14 -42.67 -7.17 -3.37
CA LEU A 14 -42.22 -7.67 -4.68
C LEU A 14 -41.15 -6.77 -5.33
N LEU A 15 -41.17 -5.46 -5.05
CA LEU A 15 -40.12 -4.53 -5.47
C LEU A 15 -38.84 -4.73 -4.65
N CYS A 16 -38.93 -4.87 -3.33
CA CYS A 16 -37.77 -5.17 -2.47
C CYS A 16 -37.14 -6.56 -2.76
N MET A 17 -37.93 -7.57 -3.11
CA MET A 17 -37.37 -8.87 -3.53
C MET A 17 -36.76 -8.83 -4.93
N ARG A 18 -37.22 -7.93 -5.81
CA ARG A 18 -36.57 -7.71 -7.11
C ARG A 18 -35.21 -7.04 -6.97
N ASP A 19 -35.07 -6.07 -6.07
CA ASP A 19 -33.79 -5.40 -5.82
C ASP A 19 -32.76 -6.32 -5.15
N VAL A 20 -33.20 -7.25 -4.29
CA VAL A 20 -32.34 -8.26 -3.65
C VAL A 20 -31.96 -9.40 -4.62
N LEU A 21 -32.82 -9.77 -5.57
CA LEU A 21 -32.49 -10.79 -6.58
C LEU A 21 -31.75 -10.22 -7.79
N ALA A 22 -31.84 -8.91 -8.06
CA ALA A 22 -31.07 -8.24 -9.09
C ALA A 22 -29.65 -7.85 -8.63
N SER A 23 -29.40 -7.78 -7.32
CA SER A 23 -28.07 -7.43 -6.78
C SER A 23 -27.03 -8.55 -6.92
N ASP A 24 -27.45 -9.82 -7.01
CA ASP A 24 -26.52 -10.96 -7.13
C ASP A 24 -25.85 -11.04 -8.52
N ASP A 25 -26.51 -10.56 -9.59
CA ASP A 25 -25.96 -10.63 -10.95
C ASP A 25 -25.10 -9.38 -11.30
N ALA A 26 -25.40 -8.23 -10.69
CA ALA A 26 -24.71 -6.95 -10.98
C ALA A 26 -23.28 -6.86 -10.40
N ASN A 27 -22.92 -7.72 -9.46
CA ASN A 27 -21.60 -7.74 -8.81
C ASN A 27 -20.79 -9.00 -9.13
N HIS A 28 -21.31 -9.89 -9.96
CA HIS A 28 -20.57 -11.07 -10.43
C HIS A 28 -19.65 -10.70 -11.60
N VAL A 29 -18.39 -11.10 -11.52
CA VAL A 29 -17.38 -10.90 -12.57
C VAL A 29 -16.74 -12.23 -12.89
N THR A 30 -17.06 -12.80 -14.05
CA THR A 30 -16.31 -13.93 -14.59
C THR A 30 -15.04 -13.41 -15.27
N VAL A 31 -13.89 -13.93 -14.84
CA VAL A 31 -12.56 -13.56 -15.32
C VAL A 31 -11.96 -14.70 -16.14
N GLY A 32 -11.70 -14.43 -17.42
CA GLY A 32 -11.04 -15.36 -18.32
C GLY A 32 -9.52 -15.26 -18.25
N ILE A 33 -8.86 -16.42 -18.10
CA ILE A 33 -7.40 -16.56 -18.16
C ILE A 33 -6.99 -17.69 -19.11
N ASN A 34 -5.77 -17.62 -19.66
CA ASN A 34 -5.31 -18.53 -20.72
C ASN A 34 -4.26 -19.56 -20.27
N SER A 35 -3.75 -19.46 -19.04
CA SER A 35 -2.79 -20.42 -18.48
C SER A 35 -2.70 -20.32 -16.96
N ARG A 36 -2.17 -21.37 -16.31
CA ARG A 36 -1.77 -21.33 -14.89
C ARG A 36 -0.31 -20.90 -14.78
N THR A 37 -0.06 -19.60 -14.68
CA THR A 37 1.28 -18.98 -14.64
C THR A 37 1.37 -17.91 -13.56
N ILE A 38 2.58 -17.55 -13.14
CA ILE A 38 2.79 -16.71 -11.94
C ILE A 38 2.12 -15.33 -12.03
N PHE A 39 2.01 -14.75 -13.22
CA PHE A 39 1.37 -13.45 -13.43
C PHE A 39 -0.16 -13.47 -13.38
N TYR A 40 -0.78 -14.61 -13.01
CA TYR A 40 -2.18 -14.69 -12.58
C TYR A 40 -2.33 -14.96 -11.08
N LEU A 41 -1.22 -15.11 -10.34
CA LEU A 41 -1.23 -15.33 -8.89
C LEU A 41 -2.10 -14.33 -8.11
N PRO A 42 -2.14 -13.02 -8.47
CA PRO A 42 -3.00 -12.07 -7.77
C PRO A 42 -4.49 -12.45 -7.75
N LEU A 43 -5.01 -13.14 -8.77
CA LEU A 43 -6.40 -13.61 -8.79
C LEU A 43 -6.67 -14.62 -7.65
N TRP A 44 -5.83 -15.64 -7.54
CA TRP A 44 -6.01 -16.70 -6.54
C TRP A 44 -5.71 -16.22 -5.12
N ILE A 45 -4.76 -15.30 -4.96
CA ILE A 45 -4.50 -14.65 -3.67
C ILE A 45 -5.72 -13.80 -3.27
N ALA A 46 -6.25 -12.96 -4.16
CA ALA A 46 -7.42 -12.14 -3.88
C ALA A 46 -8.65 -12.98 -3.50
N GLU A 47 -8.87 -14.09 -4.19
CA GLU A 47 -9.94 -15.05 -3.89
C GLU A 47 -9.74 -15.68 -2.50
N ARG A 48 -8.56 -16.23 -2.21
CA ARG A 48 -8.27 -16.90 -0.92
C ARG A 48 -8.31 -15.98 0.27
N GLN A 49 -7.81 -14.75 0.11
CA GLN A 49 -7.82 -13.74 1.17
C GLN A 49 -9.18 -13.03 1.30
N GLY A 50 -10.16 -13.37 0.44
CA GLY A 50 -11.48 -12.75 0.46
C GLY A 50 -11.51 -11.29 0.01
N TYR A 51 -10.45 -10.80 -0.65
CA TYR A 51 -10.33 -9.40 -1.04
C TYR A 51 -11.41 -8.94 -2.02
N PHE A 52 -11.88 -9.84 -2.91
CA PHE A 52 -13.01 -9.54 -3.78
C PHE A 52 -14.32 -9.43 -2.98
N ARG A 53 -14.54 -10.34 -2.03
CA ARG A 53 -15.73 -10.33 -1.15
C ARG A 53 -15.79 -9.05 -0.30
N ASP A 54 -14.66 -8.61 0.25
CA ASP A 54 -14.59 -7.36 1.02
C ASP A 54 -14.92 -6.12 0.17
N GLU A 55 -14.64 -6.19 -1.13
CA GLU A 55 -14.98 -5.15 -2.10
C GLU A 55 -16.42 -5.25 -2.61
N GLY A 56 -17.18 -6.27 -2.15
CA GLY A 56 -18.55 -6.54 -2.56
C GLY A 56 -18.65 -7.13 -3.97
N VAL A 57 -17.60 -7.79 -4.45
CA VAL A 57 -17.52 -8.38 -5.79
C VAL A 57 -17.41 -9.90 -5.67
N ASP A 58 -18.26 -10.62 -6.41
CA ASP A 58 -18.15 -12.06 -6.58
C ASP A 58 -17.35 -12.34 -7.85
N VAL A 59 -16.26 -13.11 -7.74
CA VAL A 59 -15.33 -13.34 -8.85
C VAL A 59 -15.21 -14.83 -9.11
N SER A 60 -15.45 -15.23 -10.35
CA SER A 60 -15.21 -16.59 -10.82
C SER A 60 -14.09 -16.61 -11.86
N VAL A 61 -13.13 -17.53 -11.73
CA VAL A 61 -12.02 -17.65 -12.69
C VAL A 61 -12.30 -18.80 -13.66
N GLN A 62 -12.32 -18.49 -14.96
CA GLN A 62 -12.47 -19.48 -16.02
C GLN A 62 -11.16 -19.64 -16.80
N LEU A 63 -10.63 -20.87 -16.82
CA LEU A 63 -9.42 -21.21 -17.57
C LEU A 63 -9.79 -21.68 -18.98
N PHE A 64 -9.27 -20.98 -19.98
CA PHE A 64 -9.47 -21.29 -21.40
C PHE A 64 -8.33 -22.11 -21.98
N SER A 65 -8.65 -23.00 -22.93
CA SER A 65 -7.67 -23.83 -23.63
C SER A 65 -6.90 -23.07 -24.73
N SER A 66 -7.38 -21.90 -25.16
CA SER A 66 -6.71 -21.03 -26.13
C SER A 66 -7.15 -19.56 -26.00
N ALA A 67 -6.31 -18.64 -26.47
CA ALA A 67 -6.61 -17.21 -26.52
C ALA A 67 -7.80 -16.89 -27.44
N ASP A 68 -7.98 -17.63 -28.54
CA ASP A 68 -9.13 -17.49 -29.44
C ASP A 68 -10.46 -17.85 -28.75
N THR A 69 -10.50 -18.93 -27.94
CA THR A 69 -11.72 -19.31 -27.21
C THR A 69 -12.07 -18.25 -26.16
N SER A 70 -11.05 -17.75 -25.46
CA SER A 70 -11.20 -16.66 -24.49
C SER A 70 -11.70 -15.38 -25.15
N ARG A 71 -11.17 -15.02 -26.34
CA ARG A 71 -11.64 -13.87 -27.12
C ARG A 71 -13.10 -14.05 -27.55
N ASP A 72 -13.47 -15.22 -28.07
CA ASP A 72 -14.81 -15.47 -28.59
C ASP A 72 -15.86 -15.47 -27.46
N ASP A 73 -15.52 -16.00 -26.29
CA ASP A 73 -16.40 -15.97 -25.10
C ASP A 73 -16.47 -14.58 -24.46
N LEU A 74 -15.39 -13.78 -24.53
CA LEU A 74 -15.43 -12.34 -24.20
C LEU A 74 -16.35 -11.58 -25.18
N LEU A 75 -16.28 -11.88 -26.48
CA LEU A 75 -17.14 -11.27 -27.51
C LEU A 75 -18.60 -11.68 -27.35
N ALA A 76 -18.85 -12.92 -26.93
CA ALA A 76 -20.19 -13.44 -26.67
C ALA A 76 -20.76 -12.99 -25.31
N GLY A 77 -19.98 -12.27 -24.49
CA GLY A 77 -20.39 -11.82 -23.16
C GLY A 77 -20.51 -12.93 -22.11
N LYS A 78 -19.95 -14.12 -22.38
CA LYS A 78 -19.91 -15.23 -21.40
C LYS A 78 -18.88 -14.99 -20.30
N VAL A 79 -17.89 -14.16 -20.59
CA VAL A 79 -16.89 -13.66 -19.65
C VAL A 79 -16.94 -12.14 -19.69
N GLN A 80 -16.87 -11.48 -18.54
CA GLN A 80 -16.96 -10.02 -18.46
C GLN A 80 -15.59 -9.34 -18.49
N VAL A 81 -14.57 -10.01 -17.95
CA VAL A 81 -13.19 -9.51 -17.92
C VAL A 81 -12.22 -10.59 -18.41
N SER A 82 -11.23 -10.23 -19.22
CA SER A 82 -10.16 -11.13 -19.62
C SER A 82 -8.80 -10.58 -19.20
N ILE A 83 -7.98 -11.40 -18.56
CA ILE A 83 -6.55 -11.09 -18.37
C ILE A 83 -5.78 -11.80 -19.46
N ALA A 84 -5.38 -11.05 -20.50
CA ALA A 84 -4.81 -11.60 -21.72
C ALA A 84 -3.90 -10.59 -22.44
N PRO A 85 -3.11 -11.01 -23.43
CA PRO A 85 -2.31 -10.08 -24.23
C PRO A 85 -3.17 -9.00 -24.93
N PRO A 86 -2.66 -7.76 -25.07
CA PRO A 86 -3.42 -6.62 -25.58
C PRO A 86 -3.81 -6.74 -27.07
N GLU A 87 -3.25 -7.72 -27.80
CA GLU A 87 -3.56 -8.01 -29.20
C GLU A 87 -5.06 -8.18 -29.47
N ALA A 88 -5.81 -8.76 -28.52
CA ALA A 88 -7.26 -8.92 -28.64
C ALA A 88 -7.99 -7.56 -28.67
N VAL A 89 -7.56 -6.61 -27.85
CA VAL A 89 -8.11 -5.25 -27.82
C VAL A 89 -7.68 -4.48 -29.07
N LEU A 90 -6.41 -4.59 -29.46
CA LEU A 90 -5.89 -3.94 -30.67
C LEU A 90 -6.62 -4.43 -31.93
N THR A 91 -6.85 -5.74 -32.05
CA THR A 91 -7.67 -6.31 -33.13
C THR A 91 -9.08 -5.74 -33.08
N SER A 92 -9.74 -5.79 -31.91
CA SER A 92 -11.09 -5.23 -31.74
C SER A 92 -11.18 -3.79 -32.22
N VAL A 93 -10.26 -2.92 -31.80
CA VAL A 93 -10.27 -1.48 -32.10
C VAL A 93 -9.91 -1.16 -33.56
N TYR A 94 -8.88 -1.80 -34.12
CA TYR A 94 -8.31 -1.42 -35.42
C TYR A 94 -8.85 -2.23 -36.60
N THR A 95 -9.41 -3.43 -36.37
CA THR A 95 -9.94 -4.27 -37.45
C THR A 95 -11.45 -4.43 -37.40
N ALA A 96 -12.03 -4.53 -36.20
CA ALA A 96 -13.47 -4.79 -36.02
C ALA A 96 -14.27 -3.56 -35.57
N ASN A 97 -13.62 -2.46 -35.20
CA ASN A 97 -14.23 -1.30 -34.55
C ASN A 97 -15.11 -1.67 -33.33
N GLY A 98 -14.63 -2.64 -32.55
CA GLY A 98 -15.34 -3.24 -31.43
C GLY A 98 -15.19 -2.52 -30.09
N PRO A 99 -15.94 -2.98 -29.07
CA PRO A 99 -16.12 -2.26 -27.80
C PRO A 99 -15.04 -2.53 -26.74
N PHE A 100 -14.07 -3.39 -27.01
CA PHE A 100 -13.10 -3.79 -25.98
C PHE A 100 -12.10 -2.69 -25.66
N ARG A 101 -11.79 -2.54 -24.36
CA ARG A 101 -10.76 -1.62 -23.86
C ARG A 101 -9.88 -2.31 -22.82
N ILE A 102 -8.64 -1.85 -22.75
CA ILE A 102 -7.74 -2.11 -21.62
C ILE A 102 -8.20 -1.21 -20.47
N ILE A 103 -8.58 -1.81 -19.34
CA ILE A 103 -9.02 -1.08 -18.13
C ILE A 103 -7.94 -1.03 -17.05
N ALA A 104 -6.93 -1.91 -17.12
CA ALA A 104 -5.76 -1.95 -16.25
C ALA A 104 -4.65 -2.82 -16.86
N GLY A 105 -3.42 -2.68 -16.36
CA GLY A 105 -2.30 -3.57 -16.65
C GLY A 105 -2.35 -4.86 -15.84
N ASN A 106 -1.51 -5.83 -16.22
CA ASN A 106 -1.24 -7.04 -15.43
C ASN A 106 0.26 -7.37 -15.46
N ALA A 107 0.73 -8.07 -16.50
CA ALA A 107 2.15 -8.27 -16.73
C ALA A 107 2.71 -7.16 -17.65
N ARG A 108 3.41 -6.20 -17.06
CA ARG A 108 3.99 -5.03 -17.74
C ARG A 108 5.26 -5.36 -18.54
N LYS A 109 5.86 -6.52 -18.30
CA LYS A 109 7.01 -7.06 -19.04
C LYS A 109 6.83 -8.52 -19.40
N LEU A 110 7.69 -9.03 -20.28
CA LEU A 110 7.71 -10.44 -20.70
C LEU A 110 8.11 -11.37 -19.56
N PRO A 111 7.29 -12.37 -19.18
CA PRO A 111 7.63 -13.34 -18.14
C PRO A 111 8.44 -14.54 -18.65
N HIS A 112 8.97 -14.48 -19.88
CA HIS A 112 9.49 -15.65 -20.60
C HIS A 112 11.01 -15.80 -20.57
N PHE A 113 11.47 -17.04 -20.58
CA PHE A 113 12.87 -17.44 -20.66
C PHE A 113 13.11 -18.29 -21.90
N ILE A 114 14.33 -18.21 -22.42
CA ILE A 114 14.75 -18.99 -23.58
C ILE A 114 15.18 -20.38 -23.08
N ILE A 115 14.29 -21.36 -23.19
CA ILE A 115 14.56 -22.72 -22.79
C ILE A 115 14.96 -23.54 -24.00
N ALA A 116 16.12 -24.19 -23.91
CA ALA A 116 16.67 -25.00 -24.97
C ALA A 116 17.00 -26.42 -24.50
N ARG A 117 16.97 -27.37 -25.43
CA ARG A 117 17.39 -28.75 -25.15
C ARG A 117 18.84 -28.81 -24.66
N LYS A 118 19.19 -29.91 -23.97
CA LYS A 118 20.51 -30.17 -23.34
C LYS A 118 21.75 -29.83 -24.19
N GLY A 119 21.66 -30.00 -25.51
CA GLY A 119 22.79 -29.75 -26.43
C GLY A 119 23.03 -28.28 -26.79
N ILE A 120 22.10 -27.37 -26.51
CA ILE A 120 22.19 -25.95 -26.85
C ILE A 120 22.43 -25.18 -25.55
N LYS A 121 23.64 -24.66 -25.34
CA LYS A 121 24.06 -24.07 -24.06
C LYS A 121 24.20 -22.55 -24.11
N THR A 122 24.35 -22.00 -25.31
CA THR A 122 24.53 -20.58 -25.55
C THR A 122 23.63 -20.12 -26.69
N LEU A 123 23.46 -18.80 -26.84
CA LEU A 123 22.71 -18.24 -27.97
C LEU A 123 23.35 -18.60 -29.32
N ALA A 124 24.68 -18.74 -29.39
CA ALA A 124 25.37 -19.12 -30.62
C ALA A 124 25.00 -20.54 -31.08
N ASP A 125 24.62 -21.43 -30.15
CA ASP A 125 24.20 -22.80 -30.44
C ASP A 125 22.78 -22.89 -31.04
N LEU A 126 22.08 -21.75 -31.18
CA LEU A 126 20.74 -21.69 -31.77
C LEU A 126 20.74 -21.87 -33.30
N LYS A 127 21.92 -21.92 -33.94
CA LYS A 127 22.03 -22.15 -35.37
C LYS A 127 21.49 -23.55 -35.74
N GLY A 128 20.53 -23.58 -36.64
CA GLY A 128 19.81 -24.78 -37.08
C GLY A 128 18.69 -25.22 -36.14
N ALA A 129 18.44 -24.49 -35.05
CA ALA A 129 17.42 -24.86 -34.08
C ALA A 129 16.00 -24.61 -34.60
N ASN A 130 15.05 -25.45 -34.17
CA ASN A 130 13.62 -25.22 -34.34
C ASN A 130 13.01 -24.55 -33.10
N PHE A 131 12.49 -23.34 -33.28
CA PHE A 131 11.79 -22.57 -32.26
C PHE A 131 10.30 -22.91 -32.23
N GLY A 132 9.80 -23.30 -31.05
CA GLY A 132 8.38 -23.57 -30.86
C GLY A 132 7.65 -22.33 -30.40
N VAL A 133 6.59 -21.98 -31.12
CA VAL A 133 5.74 -20.83 -30.83
C VAL A 133 4.28 -21.24 -30.67
N ILE A 134 3.47 -20.36 -30.09
CA ILE A 134 2.04 -20.63 -29.89
C ILE A 134 1.29 -20.61 -31.22
N SER A 135 1.52 -19.58 -32.02
CA SER A 135 1.04 -19.42 -33.40
C SER A 135 2.01 -18.53 -34.19
N MET A 136 1.77 -18.34 -35.48
CA MET A 136 2.61 -17.46 -36.32
C MET A 136 2.27 -15.96 -36.18
N HIS A 137 1.18 -15.61 -35.50
CA HIS A 137 0.60 -14.26 -35.53
C HIS A 137 0.28 -13.65 -34.15
N GLU A 138 0.81 -14.19 -33.05
CA GLU A 138 0.58 -13.64 -31.70
C GLU A 138 1.73 -13.93 -30.73
N GLY A 139 1.79 -13.10 -29.68
CA GLY A 139 2.55 -13.35 -28.48
C GLY A 139 4.06 -13.44 -28.70
N THR A 140 4.66 -14.50 -28.17
CA THR A 140 6.12 -14.66 -28.08
C THR A 140 6.80 -14.84 -29.44
N THR A 141 6.04 -15.07 -30.52
CA THR A 141 6.57 -15.27 -31.88
C THR A 141 7.33 -14.06 -32.38
N TYR A 142 6.86 -12.85 -32.04
CA TYR A 142 7.50 -11.59 -32.43
C TYR A 142 8.90 -11.40 -31.84
N LEU A 143 9.26 -12.18 -30.81
CA LEU A 143 10.57 -12.12 -30.17
C LEU A 143 11.60 -13.03 -30.82
N VAL A 144 11.18 -14.09 -31.51
CA VAL A 144 12.11 -15.06 -32.11
C VAL A 144 13.09 -14.38 -33.08
N PRO A 145 12.67 -13.49 -34.00
CA PRO A 145 13.60 -12.78 -34.86
C PRO A 145 14.58 -11.88 -34.11
N LYS A 146 14.17 -11.29 -32.98
CA LYS A 146 15.02 -10.40 -32.16
C LYS A 146 16.09 -11.21 -31.42
N ILE A 147 15.69 -12.35 -30.83
CA ILE A 147 16.60 -13.29 -30.18
C ILE A 147 17.59 -13.87 -31.21
N ALA A 148 17.09 -14.32 -32.36
CA ALA A 148 17.93 -14.85 -33.44
C ALA A 148 18.94 -13.81 -33.95
N LYS A 149 18.50 -12.55 -34.14
CA LYS A 149 19.40 -11.45 -34.52
C LYS A 149 20.47 -11.20 -33.46
N ALA A 150 20.11 -11.21 -32.18
CA ALA A 150 21.07 -11.05 -31.09
C ALA A 150 22.06 -12.23 -31.00
N ALA A 151 21.66 -13.42 -31.44
CA ALA A 151 22.51 -14.59 -31.61
C ALA A 151 23.37 -14.55 -32.89
N GLY A 152 23.26 -13.50 -33.73
CA GLY A 152 23.97 -13.39 -35.00
C GLY A 152 23.39 -14.26 -36.13
N LEU A 153 22.17 -14.75 -35.98
CA LEU A 153 21.50 -15.65 -36.94
C LEU A 153 20.64 -14.86 -37.94
N ARG A 154 20.59 -15.35 -39.18
CA ARG A 154 19.67 -14.88 -40.22
C ARG A 154 18.42 -15.76 -40.25
N VAL A 155 17.38 -15.31 -40.94
CA VAL A 155 16.07 -16.01 -40.99
C VAL A 155 16.19 -17.45 -41.49
N HIS A 156 17.13 -17.76 -42.39
CA HIS A 156 17.36 -19.13 -42.89
C HIS A 156 18.31 -19.97 -42.02
N ASP A 157 18.87 -19.41 -40.95
CA ASP A 157 19.75 -20.11 -40.01
C ASP A 157 18.96 -20.82 -38.89
N TYR A 158 17.62 -20.72 -38.84
CA TYR A 158 16.74 -21.40 -37.87
C TYR A 158 15.36 -21.67 -38.49
N SER A 159 14.52 -22.43 -37.78
CA SER A 159 13.12 -22.67 -38.18
C SER A 159 12.16 -22.32 -37.04
N VAL A 160 10.90 -22.04 -37.37
CA VAL A 160 9.84 -21.72 -36.40
C VAL A 160 8.65 -22.62 -36.66
N THR A 161 8.16 -23.30 -35.63
CA THR A 161 7.01 -24.19 -35.71
C THR A 161 5.93 -23.76 -34.72
N ALA A 162 4.70 -23.59 -35.20
CA ALA A 162 3.54 -23.43 -34.35
C ALA A 162 3.20 -24.79 -33.69
N VAL A 163 3.37 -24.87 -32.38
CA VAL A 163 3.19 -26.13 -31.61
C VAL A 163 2.15 -25.98 -30.50
N GLY A 164 1.56 -24.80 -30.35
CA GLY A 164 0.55 -24.50 -29.32
C GLY A 164 1.14 -23.88 -28.04
N GLY A 165 0.29 -23.77 -27.02
CA GLY A 165 0.59 -23.04 -25.78
C GLY A 165 1.77 -23.58 -24.97
N ALA A 166 2.14 -22.85 -23.91
CA ALA A 166 3.29 -23.14 -23.05
C ALA A 166 3.34 -24.60 -22.52
N PRO A 167 2.22 -25.23 -22.08
CA PRO A 167 2.24 -26.63 -21.65
C PRO A 167 2.62 -27.62 -22.76
N THR A 168 2.12 -27.40 -23.99
CA THR A 168 2.45 -28.26 -25.14
C THR A 168 3.91 -28.08 -25.55
N ARG A 169 4.41 -26.83 -25.60
CA ARG A 169 5.82 -26.53 -25.82
C ARG A 169 6.71 -27.20 -24.78
N GLN A 170 6.30 -27.20 -23.51
CA GLN A 170 7.06 -27.79 -22.42
C GLN A 170 7.26 -29.28 -22.65
N ARG A 171 6.17 -29.99 -22.94
CA ARG A 171 6.23 -31.43 -23.26
C ARG A 171 7.13 -31.72 -24.45
N LEU A 172 7.05 -30.94 -25.53
CA LEU A 172 7.88 -31.16 -26.72
C LEU A 172 9.37 -30.88 -26.47
N LEU A 173 9.70 -29.90 -25.63
CA LEU A 173 11.08 -29.64 -25.20
C LEU A 173 11.63 -30.81 -24.38
N LEU A 174 10.84 -31.31 -23.41
CA LEU A 174 11.23 -32.44 -22.57
C LEU A 174 11.39 -33.75 -23.37
N ASP A 175 10.50 -33.99 -24.34
CA ASP A 175 10.57 -35.13 -25.26
C ASP A 175 11.73 -35.02 -26.28
N GLY A 176 12.43 -33.88 -26.35
CA GLY A 176 13.46 -33.61 -27.35
C GLY A 176 12.94 -33.45 -28.78
N LYS A 177 11.62 -33.25 -28.95
CA LYS A 177 10.94 -33.01 -30.24
C LYS A 177 10.96 -31.54 -30.65
N LEU A 178 11.37 -30.65 -29.75
CA LEU A 178 11.57 -29.24 -30.00
C LEU A 178 12.94 -28.82 -29.45
N ASP A 179 13.66 -27.97 -30.20
CA ASP A 179 14.99 -27.55 -29.80
C ASP A 179 14.96 -26.40 -28.80
N VAL A 180 14.09 -25.40 -29.03
CA VAL A 180 14.04 -24.14 -28.27
C VAL A 180 12.60 -23.65 -28.14
N GLY A 181 12.24 -23.10 -26.99
CA GLY A 181 10.94 -22.48 -26.76
C GLY A 181 11.00 -21.40 -25.70
N LEU A 182 10.13 -20.40 -25.83
CA LEU A 182 9.95 -19.37 -24.83
C LEU A 182 8.97 -19.87 -23.76
N GLN A 183 9.46 -20.06 -22.53
CA GLN A 183 8.66 -20.57 -21.42
C GLN A 183 8.50 -19.53 -20.30
N PRO A 184 7.27 -19.30 -19.80
CA PRO A 184 7.04 -18.46 -18.63
C PRO A 184 7.39 -19.19 -17.34
N PHE A 185 7.45 -18.46 -16.23
CA PHE A 185 7.46 -19.09 -14.91
C PHE A 185 6.13 -19.80 -14.61
N PRO A 186 6.14 -20.96 -13.92
CA PRO A 186 7.30 -21.69 -13.41
C PRO A 186 7.88 -22.72 -14.41
N LEU A 187 7.27 -22.88 -15.59
CA LEU A 187 7.64 -23.90 -16.59
C LEU A 187 9.12 -23.80 -17.03
N SER A 188 9.66 -22.58 -17.08
CA SER A 188 11.08 -22.35 -17.34
C SER A 188 11.99 -23.05 -16.32
N TYR A 189 11.67 -22.97 -15.03
CA TYR A 189 12.46 -23.61 -13.99
C TYR A 189 12.21 -25.10 -13.87
N GLU A 190 11.00 -25.56 -14.19
CA GLU A 190 10.73 -27.01 -14.29
C GLU A 190 11.55 -27.63 -15.43
N ALA A 191 11.72 -26.91 -16.54
CA ALA A 191 12.60 -27.35 -17.62
C ALA A 191 14.07 -27.41 -17.15
N GLU A 192 14.55 -26.40 -16.43
CA GLU A 192 15.89 -26.41 -15.82
C GLU A 192 16.07 -27.61 -14.87
N ALA A 193 15.09 -27.87 -14.01
CA ALA A 193 15.12 -28.99 -13.07
C ALA A 193 15.13 -30.35 -13.79
N ALA A 194 14.53 -30.44 -14.98
CA ALA A 194 14.62 -31.60 -15.87
C ALA A 194 15.93 -31.67 -16.68
N GLY A 195 16.82 -30.70 -16.48
CA GLY A 195 18.15 -30.61 -17.07
C GLY A 195 18.20 -29.95 -18.44
N LEU A 196 17.17 -29.19 -18.84
CA LEU A 196 17.23 -28.34 -20.04
C LEU A 196 18.01 -27.05 -19.72
N ASN A 197 18.51 -26.38 -20.75
CA ASN A 197 19.30 -25.17 -20.56
C ASN A 197 18.41 -23.93 -20.62
N ASN A 198 18.52 -23.04 -19.63
CA ASN A 198 17.96 -21.70 -19.69
C ASN A 198 19.03 -20.72 -20.18
N LEU A 199 18.81 -20.14 -21.37
CA LEU A 199 19.74 -19.20 -22.01
C LEU A 199 19.52 -17.75 -21.57
N GLY A 200 18.59 -17.49 -20.65
CA GLY A 200 18.33 -16.19 -20.06
C GLY A 200 16.90 -15.69 -20.27
N TRP A 201 16.61 -14.57 -19.61
CA TRP A 201 15.33 -13.88 -19.69
C TRP A 201 15.14 -13.24 -21.06
N ALA A 202 14.03 -13.53 -21.74
CA ALA A 202 13.76 -13.04 -23.08
C ALA A 202 13.47 -11.53 -23.13
N GLY A 203 13.08 -10.92 -22.01
CA GLY A 203 12.78 -9.48 -21.94
C GLY A 203 13.98 -8.58 -22.17
N VAL A 204 15.22 -9.08 -22.13
CA VAL A 204 16.40 -8.28 -22.48
C VAL A 204 16.42 -7.85 -23.96
N TYR A 205 15.70 -8.58 -24.83
CA TYR A 205 15.61 -8.27 -26.28
C TYR A 205 14.40 -7.40 -26.64
N GLU A 206 13.47 -7.26 -25.70
CA GLU A 206 12.33 -6.35 -25.81
C GLU A 206 11.88 -5.95 -24.41
N PRO A 207 12.56 -4.97 -23.79
CA PRO A 207 12.28 -4.57 -22.41
C PRO A 207 10.94 -3.83 -22.28
N ASP A 208 10.47 -3.20 -23.36
CA ASP A 208 9.24 -2.43 -23.43
C ASP A 208 8.13 -3.24 -24.11
N TRP A 209 7.66 -4.30 -23.45
CA TRP A 209 6.58 -5.14 -23.96
C TRP A 209 5.48 -5.36 -22.92
N GLN A 210 4.31 -4.75 -23.14
CA GLN A 210 3.13 -5.03 -22.34
C GLN A 210 2.65 -6.45 -22.67
N PHE A 211 2.92 -7.40 -21.77
CA PHE A 211 2.64 -8.82 -22.06
C PHE A 211 1.17 -9.19 -21.85
N THR A 212 0.55 -8.80 -20.72
CA THR A 212 -0.89 -9.00 -20.50
C THR A 212 -1.53 -7.78 -19.88
N THR A 213 -2.80 -7.57 -20.21
CA THR A 213 -3.65 -6.49 -19.71
C THR A 213 -4.97 -7.05 -19.21
N ILE A 214 -5.68 -6.26 -18.42
CA ILE A 214 -7.04 -6.53 -17.99
C ILE A 214 -7.97 -5.84 -18.99
N ASN A 215 -8.76 -6.64 -19.70
CA ASN A 215 -9.56 -6.22 -20.84
C ASN A 215 -11.03 -6.44 -20.53
N ALA A 216 -11.88 -5.50 -20.93
CA ALA A 216 -13.34 -5.60 -20.75
C ALA A 216 -14.09 -4.98 -21.93
N ASP A 217 -15.35 -5.38 -22.10
CA ASP A 217 -16.31 -4.63 -22.91
C ASP A 217 -16.60 -3.28 -22.26
N GLN A 218 -16.42 -2.19 -23.01
CA GLN A 218 -16.55 -0.83 -22.48
C GLN A 218 -17.97 -0.51 -22.00
N ASN A 219 -19.01 -1.02 -22.66
CA ASN A 219 -20.40 -0.74 -22.28
C ASN A 219 -20.77 -1.52 -21.01
N TRP A 220 -20.36 -2.79 -20.93
CA TRP A 220 -20.54 -3.58 -19.73
C TRP A 220 -19.77 -2.97 -18.55
N ALA A 221 -18.48 -2.65 -18.73
CA ALA A 221 -17.64 -2.09 -17.67
C ALA A 221 -18.22 -0.76 -17.13
N ARG A 222 -18.75 0.10 -18.01
CA ARG A 222 -19.39 1.36 -17.60
C ARG A 222 -20.66 1.14 -16.78
N SER A 223 -21.50 0.17 -17.15
CA SER A 223 -22.71 -0.17 -16.39
C SER A 223 -22.41 -0.91 -15.08
N HIS A 224 -21.26 -1.58 -14.98
CA HIS A 224 -20.81 -2.35 -13.81
C HIS A 224 -19.60 -1.70 -13.12
N ARG A 225 -19.51 -0.36 -13.18
CA ARG A 225 -18.33 0.40 -12.74
C ARG A 225 -17.88 0.05 -11.33
N MET A 226 -18.82 -0.10 -10.38
CA MET A 226 -18.47 -0.44 -9.00
C MET A 226 -17.85 -1.83 -8.88
N ALA A 227 -18.39 -2.83 -9.57
CA ALA A 227 -17.84 -4.18 -9.60
C ALA A 227 -16.45 -4.20 -10.24
N VAL A 228 -16.26 -3.52 -11.38
CA VAL A 228 -14.95 -3.40 -12.04
C VAL A 228 -13.92 -2.72 -11.13
N THR A 229 -14.27 -1.59 -10.52
CA THR A 229 -13.34 -0.89 -9.62
C THR A 229 -13.05 -1.70 -8.34
N GLY A 230 -14.04 -2.44 -7.82
CA GLY A 230 -13.84 -3.39 -6.70
C GLY A 230 -12.91 -4.54 -7.06
N PHE A 231 -13.09 -5.14 -8.24
CA PHE A 231 -12.20 -6.15 -8.77
C PHE A 231 -10.75 -5.66 -8.88
N LEU A 232 -10.52 -4.47 -9.43
CA LEU A 232 -9.17 -3.89 -9.52
C LEU A 232 -8.55 -3.61 -8.13
N ARG A 233 -9.34 -3.14 -7.15
CA ARG A 233 -8.85 -2.98 -5.76
C ARG A 233 -8.49 -4.32 -5.12
N GLY A 234 -9.29 -5.37 -5.35
CA GLY A 234 -9.00 -6.72 -4.87
C GLY A 234 -7.68 -7.28 -5.41
N LEU A 235 -7.40 -7.06 -6.69
CA LEU A 235 -6.14 -7.46 -7.32
C LEU A 235 -4.93 -6.67 -6.77
N ARG A 236 -5.06 -5.36 -6.56
CA ARG A 236 -3.99 -4.55 -5.94
C ARG A 236 -3.67 -5.04 -4.54
N ARG A 237 -4.68 -5.30 -3.70
CA ARG A 237 -4.49 -5.91 -2.38
C ARG A 237 -3.77 -7.26 -2.44
N ALA A 238 -4.04 -8.06 -3.47
CA ALA A 238 -3.34 -9.32 -3.67
C ALA A 238 -1.87 -9.13 -4.08
N ASN A 239 -1.55 -8.11 -4.89
CA ASN A 239 -0.15 -7.75 -5.16
C ASN A 239 0.58 -7.33 -3.87
N ASP A 240 -0.04 -6.48 -3.05
CA ASP A 240 0.52 -6.06 -1.76
C ASP A 240 0.79 -7.29 -0.87
N TYR A 241 -0.16 -8.22 -0.79
CA TYR A 241 -0.01 -9.45 -0.02
C TYR A 241 1.12 -10.34 -0.56
N ILE A 242 1.27 -10.47 -1.88
CA ILE A 242 2.37 -11.24 -2.47
C ILE A 242 3.73 -10.67 -2.08
N ALA A 243 3.85 -9.33 -2.04
CA ALA A 243 5.06 -8.64 -1.63
C ALA A 243 5.34 -8.82 -0.13
N SER A 244 4.33 -8.70 0.73
CA SER A 244 4.51 -8.79 2.19
C SER A 244 4.55 -10.23 2.73
N HIS A 245 4.02 -11.22 1.99
CA HIS A 245 3.92 -12.63 2.40
C HIS A 245 4.41 -13.58 1.29
N PRO A 246 5.69 -13.49 0.86
CA PRO A 246 6.18 -14.25 -0.28
C PRO A 246 6.19 -15.77 -0.03
N ASN A 247 6.34 -16.22 1.22
CA ASN A 247 6.39 -17.64 1.57
C ASN A 247 5.01 -18.29 1.50
N GLU A 248 4.01 -17.66 2.09
CA GLU A 248 2.60 -18.05 2.05
C GLU A 248 2.09 -18.01 0.60
N SER A 249 2.45 -16.95 -0.12
CA SER A 249 2.13 -16.79 -1.54
C SER A 249 2.77 -17.88 -2.40
N ALA A 250 3.98 -18.35 -2.05
CA ALA A 250 4.63 -19.47 -2.73
C ALA A 250 3.88 -20.79 -2.51
N GLN A 251 3.23 -21.01 -1.36
CA GLN A 251 2.40 -22.19 -1.13
C GLN A 251 1.15 -22.17 -2.02
N VAL A 252 0.48 -21.02 -2.09
CA VAL A 252 -0.69 -20.83 -2.98
C VAL A 252 -0.27 -21.02 -4.44
N ALA A 253 0.82 -20.39 -4.86
CA ALA A 253 1.37 -20.52 -6.20
C ALA A 253 1.74 -21.97 -6.54
N ALA A 254 2.39 -22.71 -5.63
CA ALA A 254 2.73 -24.11 -5.86
C ALA A 254 1.47 -24.96 -6.15
N GLN A 255 0.40 -24.75 -5.38
CA GLN A 255 -0.87 -25.45 -5.57
C GLN A 255 -1.54 -25.08 -6.90
N GLU A 256 -1.70 -23.79 -7.18
CA GLU A 256 -2.44 -23.32 -8.36
C GLU A 256 -1.70 -23.55 -9.66
N LEU A 257 -0.37 -23.43 -9.63
CA LEU A 257 0.50 -23.62 -10.80
C LEU A 257 0.90 -25.10 -10.99
N LYS A 258 0.59 -25.97 -10.01
CA LYS A 258 0.96 -27.38 -9.97
C LYS A 258 2.48 -27.60 -10.06
N THR A 259 3.22 -26.80 -9.31
CA THR A 259 4.69 -26.83 -9.23
C THR A 259 5.17 -27.06 -7.80
N SER A 260 6.49 -27.12 -7.58
CA SER A 260 7.04 -27.22 -6.22
C SER A 260 7.14 -25.84 -5.55
N VAL A 261 7.01 -25.81 -4.21
CA VAL A 261 7.14 -24.58 -3.42
C VAL A 261 8.46 -23.83 -3.69
N PRO A 262 9.63 -24.50 -3.78
CA PRO A 262 10.88 -23.80 -4.12
C PRO A 262 10.86 -23.11 -5.49
N LEU A 263 10.25 -23.74 -6.50
CA LEU A 263 10.13 -23.14 -7.83
C LEU A 263 9.13 -21.99 -7.87
N ALA A 264 8.02 -22.12 -7.13
CA ALA A 264 7.05 -21.04 -6.97
C ALA A 264 7.67 -19.82 -6.25
N ALA A 265 8.40 -20.04 -5.15
CA ALA A 265 9.10 -18.98 -4.42
C ALA A 265 10.12 -18.26 -5.31
N ARG A 266 10.92 -19.03 -6.09
CA ARG A 266 11.84 -18.45 -7.08
C ARG A 266 11.11 -17.62 -8.12
N ALA A 267 9.95 -18.07 -8.60
CA ALA A 267 9.15 -17.35 -9.59
C ALA A 267 8.58 -16.03 -9.05
N ILE A 268 8.14 -15.99 -7.79
CA ILE A 268 7.70 -14.76 -7.11
C ILE A 268 8.88 -13.77 -7.03
N SER A 269 10.01 -14.23 -6.49
CA SER A 269 11.20 -13.39 -6.33
C SER A 269 11.73 -12.84 -7.67
N ASP A 270 11.79 -13.67 -8.72
CA ASP A 270 12.23 -13.21 -10.03
C ASP A 270 11.18 -12.32 -10.73
N SER A 271 9.87 -12.54 -10.50
CA SER A 271 8.81 -11.67 -11.01
C SER A 271 8.94 -10.26 -10.45
N GLU A 272 9.21 -10.13 -9.15
CA GLU A 272 9.50 -8.87 -8.48
C GLU A 272 10.80 -8.23 -9.00
N ARG A 273 11.90 -8.97 -8.96
CA ARG A 273 13.24 -8.50 -9.39
C ARG A 273 13.25 -7.98 -10.84
N LEU A 274 12.48 -8.62 -11.73
CA LEU A 274 12.40 -8.22 -13.14
C LEU A 274 11.34 -7.13 -13.39
N GLY A 275 10.47 -6.84 -12.41
CA GLY A 275 9.33 -5.93 -12.55
C GLY A 275 8.33 -6.44 -13.59
N ILE A 276 7.98 -7.73 -13.51
CA ILE A 276 7.00 -8.36 -14.42
C ILE A 276 5.59 -7.85 -14.13
N LEU A 277 5.19 -7.86 -12.86
CA LEU A 277 3.91 -7.33 -12.39
C LEU A 277 4.11 -5.90 -11.89
N ASP A 278 3.11 -5.06 -12.14
CA ASP A 278 3.01 -3.72 -11.56
C ASP A 278 2.06 -3.79 -10.35
N PRO A 279 2.49 -3.49 -9.11
CA PRO A 279 1.65 -3.61 -7.93
C PRO A 279 0.35 -2.81 -8.03
N GLU A 280 0.44 -1.66 -8.69
CA GLU A 280 -0.65 -0.70 -8.88
C GLU A 280 -1.48 -0.96 -10.16
N LEU A 281 -1.21 -2.08 -10.85
CA LEU A 281 -1.86 -2.50 -12.10
C LEU A 281 -1.68 -1.47 -13.23
N ASN A 282 -0.59 -0.69 -13.24
CA ASN A 282 -0.32 0.19 -14.36
C ASN A 282 0.10 -0.61 -15.60
N TRP A 283 -0.30 -0.14 -16.78
CA TRP A 283 0.23 -0.66 -18.05
C TRP A 283 1.44 0.16 -18.52
N SER A 284 2.04 -0.25 -19.64
CA SER A 284 3.09 0.47 -20.35
C SER A 284 2.57 1.02 -21.67
N ASP A 285 2.44 2.34 -21.80
CA ASP A 285 2.04 3.01 -23.05
C ASP A 285 3.01 2.66 -24.20
N VAL A 286 4.31 2.69 -23.89
CA VAL A 286 5.37 2.28 -24.82
C VAL A 286 5.21 0.81 -25.17
N GLY A 287 4.96 -0.04 -24.18
CA GLY A 287 4.76 -1.48 -24.37
C GLY A 287 3.57 -1.81 -25.26
N ILE A 288 2.41 -1.18 -25.05
CA ILE A 288 1.22 -1.38 -25.89
C ILE A 288 1.49 -0.92 -27.32
N ARG A 289 2.19 0.22 -27.50
CA ARG A 289 2.61 0.69 -28.83
C ARG A 289 3.52 -0.33 -29.52
N ARG A 290 4.47 -0.94 -28.81
CA ARG A 290 5.34 -1.99 -29.37
C ARG A 290 4.57 -3.21 -29.84
N VAL A 291 3.54 -3.62 -29.12
CA VAL A 291 2.64 -4.70 -29.57
C VAL A 291 1.91 -4.30 -30.85
N PHE A 292 1.37 -3.08 -30.92
CA PHE A 292 0.72 -2.56 -32.13
C PHE A 292 1.66 -2.56 -33.34
N GLU A 293 2.88 -2.07 -33.20
CA GLU A 293 3.90 -2.04 -34.26
C GLU A 293 4.27 -3.46 -34.74
N ALA A 294 4.34 -4.43 -33.81
CA ALA A 294 4.57 -5.82 -34.15
C ALA A 294 3.40 -6.42 -34.95
N MET A 295 2.16 -6.13 -34.55
CA MET A 295 0.96 -6.55 -35.29
C MET A 295 0.88 -5.93 -36.69
N GLN A 296 1.29 -4.66 -36.85
CA GLN A 296 1.40 -4.02 -38.16
C GLN A 296 2.46 -4.68 -39.03
N SER A 297 3.64 -4.94 -38.47
CA SER A 297 4.74 -5.62 -39.17
C SER A 297 4.36 -7.03 -39.62
N ALA A 298 3.46 -7.68 -38.88
CA ALA A 298 2.93 -9.01 -39.19
C ALA A 298 1.72 -8.99 -40.15
N GLY A 299 1.24 -7.81 -40.54
CA GLY A 299 0.07 -7.66 -41.42
C GLY A 299 -1.29 -7.88 -40.74
N ALA A 300 -1.32 -8.03 -39.41
CA ALA A 300 -2.57 -8.18 -38.65
C ALA A 300 -3.32 -6.84 -38.48
N ILE A 301 -2.59 -5.73 -38.57
CA ILE A 301 -3.13 -4.36 -38.60
C ILE A 301 -2.64 -3.69 -39.89
N ALA A 302 -3.50 -2.88 -40.51
CA ALA A 302 -3.14 -2.14 -41.71
C ALA A 302 -1.90 -1.26 -41.48
N SER A 303 -1.00 -1.23 -42.47
CA SER A 303 0.29 -0.53 -42.38
C SER A 303 0.17 0.99 -42.30
N ASP A 304 -0.97 1.56 -42.68
CA ASP A 304 -1.30 2.99 -42.60
C ASP A 304 -2.08 3.37 -41.33
N ALA A 305 -2.50 2.40 -40.52
CA ALA A 305 -3.18 2.66 -39.26
C ALA A 305 -2.25 3.43 -38.29
N ARG A 306 -2.80 4.43 -37.60
CA ARG A 306 -2.06 5.22 -36.61
C ARG A 306 -2.43 4.77 -35.20
N PHE A 307 -1.41 4.49 -34.39
CA PHE A 307 -1.61 4.16 -32.97
C PHE A 307 -2.18 5.36 -32.20
N ASP A 308 -3.30 5.12 -31.55
CA ASP A 308 -4.00 6.01 -30.63
C ASP A 308 -4.31 5.23 -29.35
N LEU A 309 -3.67 5.61 -28.24
CA LEU A 309 -3.83 4.94 -26.96
C LEU A 309 -5.25 5.12 -26.39
N GLN A 310 -5.86 6.30 -26.55
CA GLN A 310 -7.18 6.61 -25.98
C GLN A 310 -8.31 5.77 -26.61
N ARG A 311 -8.09 5.27 -27.83
CA ARG A 311 -9.01 4.33 -28.47
C ARG A 311 -8.90 2.91 -27.93
N VAL A 312 -7.80 2.58 -27.25
CA VAL A 312 -7.47 1.23 -26.79
C VAL A 312 -7.67 1.09 -25.28
N THR A 313 -7.55 2.17 -24.51
CA THR A 313 -7.65 2.16 -23.04
C THR A 313 -8.89 2.90 -22.51
N ASP A 314 -9.30 2.57 -21.28
CA ASP A 314 -10.24 3.32 -20.45
C ASP A 314 -9.67 3.33 -19.01
N ASP A 315 -8.83 4.32 -18.71
CA ASP A 315 -8.10 4.46 -17.44
C ASP A 315 -8.98 4.83 -16.24
N SER A 316 -10.19 5.33 -16.51
CA SER A 316 -11.10 5.84 -15.50
C SER A 316 -11.45 4.80 -14.42
N PHE A 317 -11.38 3.50 -14.73
CA PHE A 317 -11.61 2.43 -13.75
C PHE A 317 -10.39 2.23 -12.85
N LEU A 318 -9.18 2.23 -13.41
CA LEU A 318 -7.93 2.11 -12.67
C LEU A 318 -7.72 3.31 -11.76
N THR A 319 -7.86 4.53 -12.28
CA THR A 319 -7.78 5.77 -11.49
C THR A 319 -8.77 5.76 -10.34
N GLN A 320 -10.03 5.36 -10.58
CA GLN A 320 -11.02 5.25 -9.51
C GLN A 320 -10.68 4.17 -8.49
N SER A 321 -9.99 3.09 -8.90
CA SER A 321 -9.54 2.02 -7.99
C SER A 321 -8.37 2.47 -7.11
N GLN A 322 -7.58 3.45 -7.58
CA GLN A 322 -6.45 4.04 -6.87
C GLN A 322 -6.87 5.17 -5.92
N ASN A 323 -7.98 5.85 -6.22
CA ASN A 323 -8.47 6.95 -5.39
C ASN A 323 -9.07 6.49 -4.05
N LEU A 324 -8.73 7.22 -2.98
CA LEU A 324 -9.42 7.13 -1.68
C LEU A 324 -10.83 7.73 -1.78
N THR A 325 -11.83 6.95 -1.38
CA THR A 325 -13.21 7.46 -1.24
C THR A 325 -13.50 7.72 0.23
N VAL A 326 -13.80 8.98 0.55
CA VAL A 326 -14.03 9.45 1.92
C VAL A 326 -15.52 9.70 2.14
N ARG A 327 -16.08 9.17 3.23
CA ARG A 327 -17.46 9.40 3.68
C ARG A 327 -17.62 10.78 4.31
N SER A 328 -16.65 11.18 5.12
CA SER A 328 -16.66 12.47 5.81
C SER A 328 -15.27 12.85 6.31
N THR A 329 -14.95 14.13 6.23
CA THR A 329 -13.83 14.73 6.96
C THR A 329 -14.38 15.77 7.94
N GLY A 330 -13.60 16.13 8.95
CA GLY A 330 -13.96 17.18 9.87
C GLY A 330 -12.93 17.40 10.95
N ASN A 331 -13.25 18.29 11.88
CA ASN A 331 -12.42 18.58 13.04
C ASN A 331 -13.28 19.01 14.23
N PHE A 332 -12.71 18.92 15.42
CA PHE A 332 -13.31 19.41 16.66
C PHE A 332 -12.24 19.62 17.75
N PHE A 333 -12.64 20.29 18.83
CA PHE A 333 -11.88 20.37 20.07
C PHE A 333 -12.55 19.53 21.15
N ILE A 334 -11.77 18.91 22.04
CA ILE A 334 -12.28 18.11 23.16
C ILE A 334 -11.39 18.26 24.40
N GLY A 335 -11.97 18.10 25.59
CA GLY A 335 -11.36 18.48 26.84
C GLY A 335 -11.34 19.99 27.05
N GLY A 336 -10.43 20.43 27.92
CA GLY A 336 -10.29 21.83 28.31
C GLY A 336 -11.25 22.26 29.41
N ALA A 337 -10.79 23.22 30.21
CA ALA A 337 -11.56 23.75 31.33
C ALA A 337 -11.42 25.29 31.42
N PRO A 338 -12.44 25.98 31.97
CA PRO A 338 -12.34 27.39 32.31
C PRO A 338 -11.17 27.68 33.26
N LYS A 339 -10.38 28.70 32.95
CA LYS A 339 -9.28 29.25 33.73
C LYS A 339 -9.51 30.74 33.91
N VAL A 340 -9.70 31.16 35.16
CA VAL A 340 -9.95 32.56 35.49
C VAL A 340 -8.61 33.27 35.68
N VAL A 341 -8.46 34.39 34.99
CA VAL A 341 -7.32 35.32 35.07
C VAL A 341 -7.84 36.64 35.64
N SER A 342 -7.17 37.13 36.68
CA SER A 342 -7.49 38.39 37.36
C SER A 342 -6.23 39.11 37.83
N GLY A 343 -6.30 40.43 38.00
CA GLY A 343 -5.20 41.25 38.53
C GLY A 343 -4.18 41.72 37.48
N LEU A 344 -4.48 41.56 36.19
CA LEU A 344 -3.65 42.11 35.10
C LEU A 344 -4.00 43.58 34.84
N ALA A 345 -2.99 44.39 34.53
CA ALA A 345 -3.22 45.76 34.06
C ALA A 345 -3.73 45.75 32.62
N THR A 346 -4.68 46.62 32.30
CA THR A 346 -5.12 46.87 30.93
C THR A 346 -3.99 47.52 30.13
N GLN A 347 -3.84 47.15 28.86
CA GLN A 347 -2.75 47.60 27.99
C GLN A 347 -3.30 48.25 26.72
N ASP A 348 -2.62 49.27 26.19
CA ASP A 348 -2.88 49.78 24.86
C ASP A 348 -1.90 49.12 23.88
N ILE A 349 -2.43 48.41 22.88
CA ILE A 349 -1.63 47.72 21.87
C ILE A 349 -2.01 48.15 20.45
N HIS A 350 -1.02 48.19 19.55
CA HIS A 350 -1.26 48.32 18.12
C HIS A 350 -1.30 46.92 17.50
N VAL A 351 -2.51 46.39 17.30
CA VAL A 351 -2.72 45.02 16.78
C VAL A 351 -2.14 44.85 15.38
N VAL A 352 -2.28 45.87 14.54
CA VAL A 352 -1.70 45.96 13.20
C VAL A 352 -0.97 47.29 13.09
N ARG A 353 0.15 47.31 12.36
CA ARG A 353 0.90 48.55 12.10
C ARG A 353 -0.05 49.63 11.58
N ASP A 354 0.06 50.84 12.14
CA ASP A 354 -0.73 52.03 11.78
C ASP A 354 -2.22 52.01 12.17
N ALA A 355 -2.73 50.94 12.79
CA ALA A 355 -4.07 50.94 13.38
C ALA A 355 -4.10 51.79 14.67
N PRO A 356 -5.22 52.44 15.02
CA PRO A 356 -5.39 53.06 16.34
C PRO A 356 -5.12 52.07 17.48
N PRO A 357 -4.60 52.52 18.64
CA PRO A 357 -4.34 51.64 19.76
C PRO A 357 -5.64 51.01 20.27
N LEU A 358 -5.64 49.69 20.44
CA LEU A 358 -6.72 48.94 21.07
C LEU A 358 -6.41 48.79 22.55
N ARG A 359 -7.33 49.25 23.39
CA ARG A 359 -7.30 48.98 24.84
C ARG A 359 -7.71 47.54 25.10
N VAL A 360 -6.79 46.72 25.59
CA VAL A 360 -6.97 45.29 25.86
C VAL A 360 -6.96 45.01 27.36
N ASP A 361 -8.07 44.48 27.85
CA ASP A 361 -8.19 43.88 29.18
C ASP A 361 -8.08 42.35 29.06
N SER A 362 -7.01 41.78 29.62
CA SER A 362 -6.74 40.34 29.61
C SER A 362 -7.23 39.63 30.87
N ASN A 363 -7.96 40.32 31.75
CA ASN A 363 -8.69 39.66 32.83
C ASN A 363 -9.95 39.00 32.28
N GLY A 364 -10.27 37.81 32.76
CA GLY A 364 -11.43 37.06 32.28
C GLY A 364 -11.25 35.55 32.38
N THR A 365 -12.13 34.83 31.69
CA THR A 365 -12.10 33.36 31.65
C THR A 365 -11.57 32.88 30.31
N TYR A 366 -10.58 31.99 30.35
CA TYR A 366 -9.98 31.34 29.19
C TYR A 366 -10.27 29.85 29.21
N ILE A 367 -10.43 29.20 28.06
CA ILE A 367 -10.47 27.73 27.98
C ILE A 367 -9.06 27.22 27.68
N ALA A 368 -8.55 26.33 28.52
CA ALA A 368 -7.24 25.71 28.35
C ALA A 368 -7.26 24.23 28.75
N GLY A 369 -6.38 23.42 28.15
CA GLY A 369 -6.29 21.99 28.39
C GLY A 369 -7.05 21.11 27.39
N GLN A 370 -7.50 21.67 26.28
CA GLN A 370 -8.17 20.95 25.19
C GLN A 370 -7.16 20.41 24.18
N VAL A 371 -7.52 19.33 23.49
CA VAL A 371 -6.82 18.84 22.29
C VAL A 371 -7.62 19.24 21.04
N TYR A 372 -6.92 19.50 19.95
CA TYR A 372 -7.52 19.62 18.62
C TYR A 372 -7.50 18.25 17.96
N VAL A 373 -8.55 17.92 17.22
CA VAL A 373 -8.70 16.66 16.51
C VAL A 373 -9.17 16.91 15.10
N GLU A 374 -8.47 16.35 14.12
CA GLU A 374 -8.88 16.26 12.72
C GLU A 374 -9.19 14.81 12.38
N PHE A 375 -10.22 14.54 11.59
CA PHE A 375 -10.56 13.17 11.22
C PHE A 375 -10.92 13.01 9.75
N THR A 376 -10.64 11.81 9.25
CA THR A 376 -11.05 11.33 7.92
C THR A 376 -11.68 9.96 8.11
N LYS A 377 -12.93 9.81 7.65
CA LYS A 377 -13.66 8.55 7.65
C LYS A 377 -13.85 8.05 6.23
N LEU A 378 -13.38 6.86 5.93
CA LEU A 378 -13.50 6.22 4.63
C LEU A 378 -14.96 5.87 4.34
N ALA A 379 -15.30 5.84 3.05
CA ALA A 379 -16.60 5.31 2.59
C ALA A 379 -16.73 3.81 2.87
N ARG A 380 -15.61 3.10 2.80
CA ARG A 380 -15.49 1.66 3.03
C ARG A 380 -14.24 1.39 3.87
N PRO A 381 -14.27 1.66 5.18
CA PRO A 381 -13.18 1.25 6.05
C PRO A 381 -13.08 -0.28 6.04
N ARG A 382 -11.84 -0.79 6.03
CA ARG A 382 -11.54 -2.23 6.06
C ARG A 382 -11.26 -2.75 7.46
N PHE A 383 -11.08 -1.84 8.41
CA PHE A 383 -10.90 -2.16 9.82
C PHE A 383 -12.07 -1.62 10.64
N PRO A 384 -12.51 -2.36 11.67
CA PRO A 384 -13.65 -1.96 12.50
C PRO A 384 -13.30 -0.79 13.43
N PHE A 385 -12.02 -0.60 13.75
CA PHE A 385 -11.53 0.42 14.68
C PHE A 385 -10.68 1.48 13.95
N PRO A 386 -10.90 2.79 14.19
CA PRO A 386 -10.07 3.83 13.63
C PRO A 386 -8.68 3.88 14.28
N ILE A 387 -7.72 4.46 13.55
CA ILE A 387 -6.44 4.90 14.11
C ILE A 387 -6.60 6.26 14.79
N LEU A 388 -6.11 6.37 16.02
CA LEU A 388 -5.89 7.62 16.71
C LEU A 388 -4.38 7.92 16.78
N PHE A 389 -3.95 8.95 16.05
CA PHE A 389 -2.57 9.42 16.02
C PHE A 389 -2.28 10.42 17.13
N LEU A 390 -1.35 10.09 18.04
CA LEU A 390 -0.90 10.99 19.10
C LEU A 390 0.52 11.51 18.82
N ASN A 391 0.64 12.81 18.62
CA ASN A 391 1.90 13.47 18.24
C ASN A 391 2.93 13.54 19.38
N GLY A 392 4.20 13.63 19.00
CA GLY A 392 5.32 13.78 19.92
C GLY A 392 5.49 15.18 20.52
N GLY A 393 6.55 15.33 21.32
CA GLY A 393 6.78 16.54 22.11
C GLY A 393 7.09 17.81 21.30
N THR A 394 7.70 17.68 20.12
CA THR A 394 8.20 18.80 19.29
C THR A 394 7.21 19.22 18.20
N PHE A 395 6.28 18.33 17.82
CA PHE A 395 5.46 18.49 16.63
C PHE A 395 3.97 18.58 16.97
N THR A 396 3.16 18.77 15.94
CA THR A 396 1.69 18.75 15.95
C THR A 396 1.19 17.50 15.22
N GLY A 397 -0.12 17.38 14.98
CA GLY A 397 -0.67 16.34 14.12
C GLY A 397 -0.15 16.38 12.68
N ALA A 398 0.44 17.50 12.24
CA ALA A 398 1.07 17.64 10.93
C ALA A 398 2.14 16.58 10.66
N MET A 399 2.80 16.06 11.71
CA MET A 399 3.85 15.05 11.55
C MET A 399 3.39 13.73 10.91
N TRP A 400 2.07 13.49 10.89
CA TRP A 400 1.44 12.31 10.30
C TRP A 400 0.92 12.57 8.88
N GLN A 401 0.97 13.82 8.43
CA GLN A 401 0.44 14.25 7.13
C GLN A 401 1.56 14.21 6.08
N THR A 402 1.53 15.09 5.07
CA THR A 402 2.58 15.17 4.04
C THR A 402 3.96 15.33 4.69
N THR A 403 4.94 14.55 4.23
CA THR A 403 6.31 14.61 4.73
C THR A 403 7.00 15.92 4.30
N PRO A 404 8.11 16.32 4.94
CA PRO A 404 8.84 17.54 4.57
C PRO A 404 9.24 17.62 3.08
N ASP A 405 9.50 16.48 2.45
CA ASP A 405 9.84 16.37 1.02
C ASP A 405 8.64 16.19 0.09
N GLY A 406 7.41 16.32 0.61
CA GLY A 406 6.18 16.35 -0.19
C GLY A 406 5.54 14.99 -0.47
N ARG A 407 6.09 13.89 0.03
CA ARG A 407 5.46 12.56 -0.08
C ARG A 407 4.23 12.45 0.83
N PRO A 408 3.27 11.57 0.52
CA PRO A 408 2.23 11.21 1.48
C PRO A 408 2.87 10.64 2.77
N GLY A 409 2.36 11.00 3.94
CA GLY A 409 2.78 10.39 5.20
C GLY A 409 1.75 9.39 5.74
N TRP A 410 1.97 8.97 6.99
CA TRP A 410 1.26 7.84 7.58
C TRP A 410 -0.26 7.99 7.65
N SER A 411 -0.80 9.19 7.80
CA SER A 411 -2.25 9.38 7.76
C SER A 411 -2.84 8.91 6.42
N ALA A 412 -2.20 9.25 5.30
CA ALA A 412 -2.64 8.80 3.98
C ALA A 412 -2.38 7.30 3.81
N TYR A 413 -1.22 6.82 4.26
CA TYR A 413 -0.86 5.40 4.20
C TYR A 413 -1.89 4.51 4.92
N PHE A 414 -2.24 4.85 6.17
CA PHE A 414 -3.23 4.09 6.94
C PHE A 414 -4.64 4.22 6.36
N GLN A 415 -5.01 5.36 5.75
CA GLN A 415 -6.26 5.47 4.99
C GLN A 415 -6.26 4.55 3.77
N HIS A 416 -5.15 4.47 3.02
CA HIS A 416 -4.98 3.53 1.92
C HIS A 416 -4.99 2.07 2.39
N ALA A 417 -4.50 1.80 3.62
CA ALA A 417 -4.61 0.51 4.28
C ALA A 417 -6.05 0.18 4.72
N GLY A 418 -6.94 1.17 4.78
CA GLY A 418 -8.38 1.01 5.04
C GLY A 418 -8.84 1.45 6.41
N PHE A 419 -8.04 2.23 7.14
CA PHE A 419 -8.43 2.77 8.44
C PHE A 419 -9.11 4.14 8.33
N ASP A 420 -10.16 4.34 9.12
CA ASP A 420 -10.56 5.69 9.54
C ASP A 420 -9.43 6.28 10.42
N THR A 421 -9.14 7.57 10.31
CA THR A 421 -8.02 8.19 11.04
C THR A 421 -8.45 9.44 11.81
N TYR A 422 -7.91 9.61 13.01
CA TYR A 422 -8.00 10.81 13.84
C TYR A 422 -6.59 11.29 14.18
N LEU A 423 -6.28 12.55 13.87
CA LEU A 423 -4.99 13.18 14.15
C LEU A 423 -5.18 14.23 15.22
N THR A 424 -4.25 14.31 16.18
CA THR A 424 -4.35 15.27 17.27
C THR A 424 -3.27 16.34 17.23
N ASP A 425 -3.62 17.55 17.67
CA ASP A 425 -2.65 18.43 18.30
C ASP A 425 -2.81 18.33 19.81
N ALA A 426 -1.77 17.84 20.48
CA ALA A 426 -1.66 17.77 21.93
C ALA A 426 -1.94 19.13 22.62
N VAL A 427 -2.32 19.08 23.90
CA VAL A 427 -2.60 20.28 24.70
C VAL A 427 -1.48 21.32 24.61
N GLY A 428 -1.86 22.55 24.28
CA GLY A 428 -0.93 23.67 24.17
C GLY A 428 0.02 23.58 22.96
N LYS A 429 -0.35 22.87 21.89
CA LYS A 429 0.39 22.80 20.63
C LYS A 429 -0.51 23.07 19.42
N GLY A 430 0.06 23.67 18.39
CA GLY A 430 -0.63 23.87 17.11
C GLY A 430 -1.98 24.57 17.27
N ARG A 431 -3.05 23.93 16.78
CA ARG A 431 -4.43 24.42 16.85
C ARG A 431 -5.02 24.28 18.26
N ALA A 432 -4.48 23.39 19.11
CA ALA A 432 -4.80 23.32 20.53
C ALA A 432 -4.10 24.47 21.28
N SER A 433 -4.80 25.61 21.31
CA SER A 433 -4.28 26.91 21.73
C SER A 433 -3.41 26.91 23.00
N TRP A 434 -2.41 27.77 23.02
CA TRP A 434 -1.61 28.06 24.20
C TRP A 434 -2.44 28.77 25.27
N ALA A 435 -2.08 28.55 26.53
CA ALA A 435 -2.62 29.33 27.62
C ALA A 435 -1.59 30.36 28.11
N MET A 436 -2.09 31.44 28.71
CA MET A 436 -1.27 32.52 29.22
C MET A 436 -0.22 32.02 30.22
N TYR A 437 1.05 32.34 29.99
CA TYR A 437 2.15 32.10 30.92
C TYR A 437 2.59 33.45 31.54
N PRO A 438 2.91 33.51 32.85
CA PRO A 438 2.87 32.45 33.87
C PRO A 438 1.49 32.29 34.56
N THR A 439 0.46 32.99 34.08
CA THR A 439 -0.81 33.11 34.81
C THR A 439 -1.62 31.82 34.82
N VAL A 440 -1.82 31.20 33.66
CA VAL A 440 -2.52 29.92 33.51
C VAL A 440 -1.51 28.77 33.55
N TYR A 441 -0.55 28.76 32.64
CA TYR A 441 0.57 27.81 32.66
C TYR A 441 1.68 28.32 33.56
N LYS A 442 2.21 27.44 34.41
CA LYS A 442 3.21 27.80 35.44
C LYS A 442 4.65 27.59 35.02
N VAL A 443 4.87 26.81 33.96
CA VAL A 443 6.20 26.48 33.43
C VAL A 443 6.37 27.20 32.09
N PRO A 444 7.54 27.84 31.83
CA PRO A 444 7.78 28.49 30.56
C PRO A 444 7.76 27.48 29.40
N PRO A 445 7.39 27.92 28.19
CA PRO A 445 7.52 27.09 27.00
C PRO A 445 8.98 26.74 26.74
N ILE A 446 9.21 25.49 26.37
CA ILE A 446 10.51 24.96 25.95
C ILE A 446 10.63 25.22 24.45
N PHE A 447 11.52 26.14 24.08
CA PHE A 447 11.96 26.35 22.70
C PHE A 447 13.20 25.52 22.44
N ARG A 448 13.20 24.74 21.36
CA ARG A 448 14.35 23.93 20.95
C ARG A 448 14.96 24.54 19.68
N SER A 449 16.29 24.66 19.64
CA SER A 449 16.98 25.13 18.43
C SER A 449 16.96 24.06 17.34
N ASN A 450 17.26 24.46 16.11
CA ASN A 450 17.35 23.55 14.98
C ASN A 450 18.46 22.49 15.20
N GLU A 451 19.62 22.88 15.73
CA GLU A 451 20.74 21.98 16.02
C GLU A 451 20.37 20.95 17.10
N SER A 452 19.72 21.40 18.17
CA SER A 452 19.26 20.50 19.23
C SER A 452 18.16 19.55 18.70
N THR A 453 17.29 20.03 17.83
CA THR A 453 16.26 19.21 17.17
C THR A 453 16.91 18.17 16.26
N PHE A 454 17.82 18.59 15.40
CA PHE A 454 18.55 17.72 14.48
C PHE A 454 19.23 16.54 15.19
N ALA A 455 19.93 16.83 16.28
CA ALA A 455 20.60 15.83 17.10
C ALA A 455 19.60 14.95 17.90
N LEU A 456 18.54 15.55 18.46
CA LEU A 456 17.49 14.79 19.16
C LEU A 456 16.85 13.76 18.22
N LEU A 457 16.57 14.17 16.98
CA LEU A 457 15.92 13.32 15.99
C LEU A 457 16.85 12.27 15.39
N ARG A 458 18.15 12.29 15.74
CA ARG A 458 19.18 11.38 15.23
C ARG A 458 19.33 11.44 13.71
N ILE A 459 19.17 12.63 13.14
CA ILE A 459 19.46 12.87 11.71
C ILE A 459 20.98 12.94 11.49
N GLY A 460 21.71 13.47 12.46
CA GLY A 460 23.17 13.47 12.53
C GLY A 460 23.67 13.84 13.92
N PRO A 461 24.99 13.96 14.11
CA PRO A 461 25.58 14.22 15.42
C PRO A 461 25.26 15.64 15.94
N PRO A 462 25.43 15.88 17.25
CA PRO A 462 25.27 17.21 17.84
C PRO A 462 26.23 18.22 17.23
N THR A 463 25.72 19.40 16.93
CA THR A 463 26.50 20.55 16.44
C THR A 463 26.32 21.75 17.36
N GLY A 464 27.32 22.64 17.38
CA GLY A 464 27.18 23.97 18.00
C GLY A 464 26.29 24.89 17.15
N ALA A 465 25.85 26.01 17.72
CA ALA A 465 25.05 27.01 16.99
C ALA A 465 25.77 27.48 15.72
N THR A 466 25.12 27.33 14.57
CA THR A 466 25.74 27.56 13.25
C THR A 466 24.74 28.16 12.26
N SER A 467 25.22 28.94 11.29
CA SER A 467 24.41 29.41 10.17
C SER A 467 24.40 28.45 8.97
N VAL A 468 25.13 27.34 9.05
CA VAL A 468 25.22 26.31 8.00
C VAL A 468 24.42 25.08 8.45
N PRO A 469 23.68 24.41 7.54
CA PRO A 469 22.95 23.18 7.87
C PRO A 469 23.86 22.13 8.54
N PRO A 470 23.38 21.45 9.59
CA PRO A 470 24.12 20.37 10.23
C PRO A 470 24.43 19.20 9.26
N HIS A 471 25.54 18.51 9.50
CA HIS A 471 25.90 17.33 8.72
C HIS A 471 25.12 16.09 9.21
N ALA A 472 24.46 15.38 8.30
CA ALA A 472 23.68 14.18 8.60
C ALA A 472 24.55 12.91 8.63
N TYR A 473 24.03 11.83 9.23
CA TYR A 473 24.61 10.49 9.05
C TYR A 473 24.51 10.06 7.58
N GLU A 474 25.55 9.41 7.06
CA GLU A 474 25.64 9.02 5.65
C GLU A 474 24.49 8.09 5.21
N ASP A 475 24.07 7.21 6.12
CA ASP A 475 23.01 6.24 5.94
C ASP A 475 21.63 6.72 6.39
N THR A 476 21.48 7.99 6.80
CA THR A 476 20.19 8.51 7.26
C THR A 476 19.09 8.33 6.21
N GLN A 477 17.91 7.91 6.64
CA GLN A 477 16.74 7.86 5.78
C GLN A 477 16.01 9.20 5.70
N PHE A 478 16.30 10.16 6.58
CA PHE A 478 15.64 11.46 6.53
C PHE A 478 16.05 12.22 5.24
N PRO A 479 15.11 12.83 4.50
CA PRO A 479 15.41 13.59 3.29
C PRO A 479 16.12 14.91 3.64
N ILE A 480 17.45 14.88 3.78
CA ILE A 480 18.25 15.99 4.32
C ILE A 480 18.11 17.31 3.56
N ASP A 481 17.85 17.26 2.24
CA ASP A 481 17.61 18.46 1.42
C ASP A 481 16.34 19.24 1.83
N HIS A 482 15.50 18.63 2.69
CA HIS A 482 14.24 19.18 3.20
C HIS A 482 14.26 19.40 4.72
N VAL A 483 15.44 19.48 5.35
CA VAL A 483 15.55 19.69 6.80
C VAL A 483 14.97 21.03 7.27
N ASP A 484 15.03 22.06 6.43
CA ASP A 484 14.42 23.35 6.74
C ASP A 484 12.88 23.28 6.76
N ASP A 485 12.29 22.39 5.94
CA ASP A 485 10.84 22.15 5.96
C ASP A 485 10.41 21.45 7.26
N LEU A 486 11.20 20.47 7.74
CA LEU A 486 11.01 19.87 9.06
C LEU A 486 11.09 20.92 10.18
N PHE A 487 12.06 21.83 10.14
CA PHE A 487 12.20 22.86 11.18
C PHE A 487 11.01 23.83 11.22
N LYS A 488 10.33 24.06 10.09
CA LYS A 488 9.09 24.86 10.05
C LYS A 488 7.94 24.20 10.80
N GLU A 489 7.95 22.87 10.96
CA GLU A 489 6.91 22.12 11.68
C GLU A 489 7.10 22.13 13.20
N GLY A 490 8.30 22.46 13.68
CA GLY A 490 8.64 22.46 15.10
C GLY A 490 7.86 23.52 15.88
N VAL A 491 7.18 23.10 16.96
CA VAL A 491 6.45 24.00 17.86
C VAL A 491 6.98 23.91 19.29
N PRO A 492 6.98 25.02 20.06
CA PRO A 492 7.32 25.00 21.47
C PRO A 492 6.42 24.07 22.29
N ARG A 493 6.99 23.46 23.34
CA ARG A 493 6.25 22.61 24.29
C ARG A 493 6.10 23.30 25.64
N PHE A 494 4.88 23.31 26.18
CA PHE A 494 4.65 23.64 27.59
C PHE A 494 4.74 22.39 28.45
N ALA A 495 5.60 22.40 29.47
CA ALA A 495 5.69 21.33 30.45
C ALA A 495 4.61 21.46 31.54
N GLY A 496 4.34 20.37 32.27
CA GLY A 496 3.42 20.36 33.41
C GLY A 496 1.94 20.33 33.05
N GLN A 497 1.61 20.01 31.79
CA GLN A 497 0.23 19.82 31.32
C GLN A 497 -0.13 18.33 31.13
N ASP A 498 0.69 17.40 31.63
CA ASP A 498 0.55 15.98 31.34
C ASP A 498 -0.81 15.41 31.81
N GLU A 499 -1.31 15.83 32.97
CA GLU A 499 -2.63 15.38 33.43
C GLU A 499 -3.78 15.98 32.61
N SER A 500 -3.72 17.25 32.22
CA SER A 500 -4.76 17.84 31.37
C SER A 500 -4.75 17.25 29.96
N GLU A 501 -3.56 16.96 29.42
CA GLU A 501 -3.39 16.25 28.15
C GLU A 501 -3.96 14.84 28.20
N PHE A 502 -3.65 14.09 29.25
CA PHE A 502 -4.20 12.74 29.43
C PHE A 502 -5.72 12.72 29.58
N GLU A 503 -6.32 13.60 30.39
CA GLU A 503 -7.77 13.66 30.54
C GLU A 503 -8.47 14.07 29.22
N ALA A 504 -7.88 15.00 28.45
CA ALA A 504 -8.41 15.37 27.15
C ALA A 504 -8.37 14.20 26.15
N TYR A 505 -7.29 13.42 26.12
CA TYR A 505 -7.25 12.19 25.30
C TYR A 505 -8.20 11.11 25.81
N ARG A 506 -8.39 10.99 27.12
CA ARG A 506 -9.38 10.07 27.70
C ARG A 506 -10.79 10.42 27.25
N GLU A 507 -11.16 11.70 27.27
CA GLU A 507 -12.43 12.17 26.71
C GLU A 507 -12.53 11.91 25.21
N LEU A 508 -11.43 12.10 24.48
CA LEU A 508 -11.36 11.81 23.04
C LEU A 508 -11.69 10.35 22.73
N ILE A 509 -11.02 9.38 23.36
CA ILE A 509 -11.30 7.97 23.08
C ILE A 509 -12.71 7.55 23.53
N LYS A 510 -13.28 8.20 24.56
CA LYS A 510 -14.69 8.00 24.93
C LYS A 510 -15.66 8.51 23.85
N LYS A 511 -15.32 9.60 23.16
CA LYS A 511 -16.10 10.14 22.04
C LYS A 511 -15.93 9.32 20.76
N VAL A 512 -14.71 8.86 20.46
CA VAL A 512 -14.38 8.07 19.26
C VAL A 512 -14.92 6.65 19.38
N GLY A 513 -14.92 6.08 20.58
CA GLY A 513 -15.21 4.68 20.83
C GLY A 513 -13.94 3.81 20.70
N PRO A 514 -14.10 2.48 20.63
CA PRO A 514 -13.00 1.55 20.41
C PRO A 514 -12.05 1.97 19.29
N CYS A 515 -10.75 2.05 19.56
CA CYS A 515 -9.74 2.55 18.62
C CYS A 515 -8.38 1.86 18.78
N VAL A 516 -7.56 1.94 17.73
CA VAL A 516 -6.12 1.64 17.76
C VAL A 516 -5.36 2.94 17.95
N ILE A 517 -4.37 2.95 18.85
CA ILE A 517 -3.53 4.13 19.07
C ILE A 517 -2.21 3.94 18.33
N VAL A 518 -1.85 4.90 17.48
CA VAL A 518 -0.50 5.02 16.90
C VAL A 518 0.11 6.30 17.46
N ALA A 519 1.22 6.19 18.16
CA ALA A 519 1.73 7.32 18.93
C ALA A 519 3.25 7.37 18.91
N GLN A 520 3.81 8.58 18.97
CA GLN A 520 5.26 8.78 18.91
C GLN A 520 5.81 9.48 20.15
N SER A 521 6.99 9.05 20.61
CA SER A 521 7.75 9.72 21.67
C SER A 521 6.90 9.95 22.94
N SER A 522 6.77 11.19 23.41
CA SER A 522 5.90 11.50 24.55
C SER A 522 4.41 11.22 24.30
N GLY A 523 3.94 11.26 23.05
CA GLY A 523 2.58 10.84 22.70
C GLY A 523 2.37 9.35 23.00
N ALA A 524 3.39 8.53 22.80
CA ALA A 524 3.35 7.09 23.08
C ALA A 524 3.21 6.78 24.58
N TYR A 525 3.78 7.62 25.46
CA TYR A 525 3.55 7.53 26.90
C TYR A 525 2.05 7.70 27.24
N PHE A 526 1.38 8.69 26.63
CA PHE A 526 -0.06 8.88 26.82
C PHE A 526 -0.87 7.73 26.21
N GLY A 527 -0.48 7.23 25.04
CA GLY A 527 -1.09 6.05 24.41
C GLY A 527 -1.04 4.81 25.32
N LEU A 528 0.13 4.52 25.90
CA LEU A 528 0.31 3.43 26.86
C LEU A 528 -0.51 3.64 28.14
N ARG A 529 -0.57 4.87 28.65
CA ARG A 529 -1.40 5.18 29.82
C ARG A 529 -2.90 5.01 29.53
N LEU A 530 -3.38 5.40 28.35
CA LEU A 530 -4.76 5.18 27.91
C LEU A 530 -5.06 3.69 27.78
N ALA A 531 -4.17 2.91 27.17
CA ALA A 531 -4.31 1.46 27.08
C ALA A 531 -4.47 0.80 28.47
N ARG A 532 -3.73 1.32 29.46
CA ARG A 532 -3.78 0.84 30.84
C ARG A 532 -5.07 1.22 31.57
N GLU A 533 -5.55 2.45 31.36
CA GLU A 533 -6.63 3.03 32.16
C GLU A 533 -8.01 2.93 31.51
N GLU A 534 -8.07 2.72 30.19
CA GLU A 534 -9.29 2.55 29.40
C GLU A 534 -9.21 1.30 28.47
N PRO A 535 -8.88 0.11 29.02
CA PRO A 535 -8.55 -1.09 28.24
C PRO A 535 -9.73 -1.66 27.42
N SER A 536 -10.96 -1.20 27.66
CA SER A 536 -12.12 -1.59 26.84
C SER A 536 -12.19 -0.82 25.50
N LEU A 537 -11.59 0.37 25.46
CA LEU A 537 -11.62 1.28 24.33
C LEU A 537 -10.35 1.17 23.48
N VAL A 538 -9.19 0.93 24.09
CA VAL A 538 -7.96 0.74 23.31
C VAL A 538 -7.86 -0.72 22.85
N LYS A 539 -7.75 -0.94 21.53
CA LYS A 539 -7.72 -2.27 20.92
C LYS A 539 -6.31 -2.75 20.56
N ALA A 540 -5.42 -1.82 20.24
CA ALA A 540 -4.00 -2.07 20.07
C ALA A 540 -3.23 -0.76 20.24
N LEU A 541 -1.93 -0.88 20.53
CA LEU A 541 -1.01 0.25 20.62
C LEU A 541 0.21 0.03 19.72
N VAL A 542 0.44 0.93 18.78
CA VAL A 542 1.72 1.06 18.06
C VAL A 542 2.46 2.27 18.61
N ALA A 543 3.53 2.01 19.35
CA ALA A 543 4.34 3.03 20.00
C ALA A 543 5.68 3.19 19.27
N VAL A 544 5.82 4.31 18.57
CA VAL A 544 7.05 4.71 17.88
C VAL A 544 7.98 5.41 18.86
N GLU A 545 9.08 4.76 19.20
CA GLU A 545 10.13 5.25 20.11
C GLU A 545 9.59 5.79 21.43
N LEU A 546 8.92 4.91 22.17
CA LEU A 546 8.32 5.20 23.47
C LEU A 546 9.34 5.77 24.46
N THR A 547 9.22 7.05 24.81
CA THR A 547 10.25 7.73 25.63
C THR A 547 10.10 7.53 27.14
N ALA A 548 8.95 7.02 27.60
CA ALA A 548 8.72 6.79 29.02
C ALA A 548 7.67 5.69 29.23
N VAL A 549 7.88 4.88 30.27
CA VAL A 549 6.91 3.89 30.73
C VAL A 549 6.32 4.35 32.07
N PRO A 550 4.99 4.31 32.25
CA PRO A 550 4.38 4.58 33.55
C PRO A 550 4.94 3.65 34.64
N SER A 551 4.95 4.12 35.89
CA SER A 551 5.34 3.28 37.04
C SER A 551 4.49 1.99 37.09
N ARG A 552 5.15 0.88 37.43
CA ARG A 552 4.54 -0.46 37.50
C ARG A 552 3.43 -0.50 38.54
N ASP A 553 2.34 -1.18 38.18
CA ASP A 553 1.20 -1.49 39.06
C ASP A 553 0.68 -2.86 38.64
N GLN A 554 0.88 -3.88 39.47
CA GLN A 554 0.65 -5.28 39.10
C GLN A 554 -0.79 -5.57 38.63
N ALA A 555 -1.78 -4.90 39.22
CA ALA A 555 -3.18 -5.09 38.82
C ALA A 555 -3.47 -4.46 37.45
N LYS A 556 -2.87 -3.31 37.16
CA LYS A 556 -3.01 -2.61 35.88
C LYS A 556 -2.15 -3.22 34.77
N ASP A 557 -1.00 -3.78 35.12
CA ASP A 557 -0.12 -4.51 34.20
C ASP A 557 -0.82 -5.75 33.63
N ALA A 558 -1.67 -6.42 34.42
CA ALA A 558 -2.48 -7.55 33.96
C ALA A 558 -3.55 -7.16 32.92
N LEU A 559 -4.02 -5.91 32.93
CA LEU A 559 -4.92 -5.38 31.90
C LEU A 559 -4.16 -5.15 30.59
N LEU A 560 -2.95 -4.61 30.68
CA LEU A 560 -2.06 -4.40 29.53
C LEU A 560 -1.63 -5.72 28.88
N ALA A 561 -1.51 -6.80 29.65
CA ALA A 561 -1.22 -8.13 29.12
C ALA A 561 -2.31 -8.65 28.15
N ARG A 562 -3.52 -8.08 28.14
CA ARG A 562 -4.58 -8.51 27.21
C ARG A 562 -4.61 -7.71 25.91
N LEU A 563 -3.76 -6.70 25.78
CA LEU A 563 -3.78 -5.75 24.68
C LEU A 563 -2.53 -5.95 23.82
N PRO A 564 -2.66 -6.19 22.51
CA PRO A 564 -1.53 -6.25 21.60
C PRO A 564 -0.79 -4.91 21.56
N GLN A 565 0.53 -4.94 21.71
CA GLN A 565 1.39 -3.76 21.66
C GLN A 565 2.59 -3.98 20.74
N LEU A 566 2.89 -2.99 19.91
CA LEU A 566 4.08 -2.95 19.06
C LEU A 566 4.95 -1.75 19.47
N LEU A 567 6.19 -2.00 19.86
CA LEU A 567 7.19 -0.98 20.14
C LEU A 567 8.19 -0.92 18.97
N LEU A 568 8.21 0.20 18.25
CA LEU A 568 9.09 0.41 17.09
C LEU A 568 10.29 1.29 17.44
N TRP A 569 11.48 0.83 17.06
CA TRP A 569 12.74 1.54 17.27
C TRP A 569 13.54 1.68 15.96
N GLY A 570 13.99 2.90 15.67
CA GLY A 570 14.85 3.22 14.53
C GLY A 570 16.32 2.89 14.78
N ASP A 571 17.20 3.63 14.10
CA ASP A 571 18.64 3.43 14.12
C ASP A 571 19.37 4.53 14.92
N HIS A 572 20.69 4.40 15.01
CA HIS A 572 21.62 5.31 15.69
C HIS A 572 21.29 5.55 17.18
N LEU A 573 20.65 4.60 17.85
CA LEU A 573 20.20 4.74 19.25
C LEU A 573 21.34 4.94 20.26
N ASN A 574 22.60 4.71 19.86
CA ASN A 574 23.79 4.95 20.69
C ASN A 574 24.50 6.28 20.36
N SER A 575 23.93 7.13 19.49
CA SER A 575 24.50 8.43 19.14
C SER A 575 24.52 9.39 20.32
N GLU A 576 25.55 10.23 20.41
CA GLU A 576 25.57 11.37 21.34
C GLU A 576 24.45 12.36 21.00
N GLY A 577 23.82 12.96 22.02
CA GLY A 577 22.73 13.91 21.81
C GLY A 577 21.96 14.27 23.06
N PRO A 578 20.93 15.13 22.94
CA PRO A 578 20.14 15.61 24.07
C PRO A 578 19.21 14.55 24.68
N GLY A 579 19.16 13.33 24.13
CA GLY A 579 18.36 12.20 24.63
C GLY A 579 19.25 11.05 25.08
N ASP A 580 18.92 10.44 26.22
CA ASP A 580 19.53 9.18 26.68
C ASP A 580 18.75 7.99 26.08
N TRP A 581 18.91 7.82 24.76
CA TRP A 581 18.24 6.77 23.99
C TRP A 581 18.56 5.36 24.48
N PRO A 582 19.82 4.98 24.81
CA PRO A 582 20.11 3.63 25.30
C PRO A 582 19.36 3.30 26.60
N LYS A 583 19.31 4.26 27.54
CA LYS A 583 18.56 4.07 28.78
C LYS A 583 17.05 3.97 28.53
N THR A 584 16.54 4.76 27.58
CA THR A 584 15.13 4.76 27.21
C THR A 584 14.73 3.43 26.59
N VAL A 585 15.48 2.96 25.58
CA VAL A 585 15.29 1.67 24.94
C VAL A 585 15.28 0.56 25.99
N LYS A 586 16.31 0.52 26.84
CA LYS A 586 16.40 -0.46 27.92
C LYS A 586 15.16 -0.45 28.81
N ALA A 587 14.69 0.71 29.24
CA ALA A 587 13.51 0.81 30.09
C ALA A 587 12.24 0.26 29.41
N THR A 588 12.09 0.45 28.09
CA THR A 588 10.96 -0.09 27.32
C THR A 588 11.08 -1.59 27.05
N GLU A 589 12.28 -2.12 26.85
CA GLU A 589 12.53 -3.56 26.71
C GLU A 589 12.30 -4.31 28.03
N ASP A 590 12.74 -3.73 29.14
CA ASP A 590 12.48 -4.25 30.49
C ASP A 590 10.95 -4.27 30.76
N TYR A 591 10.23 -3.23 30.32
CA TYR A 591 8.76 -3.19 30.36
C TYR A 591 8.13 -4.31 29.53
N ALA A 592 8.51 -4.44 28.25
CA ALA A 592 7.96 -5.46 27.34
C ALA A 592 8.19 -6.87 27.89
N THR A 593 9.42 -7.15 28.34
CA THR A 593 9.79 -8.42 28.97
C THR A 593 8.89 -8.74 30.16
N ALA A 594 8.66 -7.76 31.04
CA ALA A 594 7.84 -7.96 32.23
C ALA A 594 6.34 -8.14 31.94
N ILE A 595 5.80 -7.50 30.91
CA ILE A 595 4.41 -7.72 30.47
C ILE A 595 4.26 -9.08 29.78
N ASN A 596 5.20 -9.46 28.91
CA ASN A 596 5.18 -10.77 28.24
C ASN A 596 5.33 -11.92 29.24
N ALA A 597 6.17 -11.77 30.26
CA ALA A 597 6.29 -12.73 31.36
C ALA A 597 4.97 -12.91 32.15
N SER A 598 4.06 -11.94 32.07
CA SER A 598 2.71 -12.00 32.66
C SER A 598 1.64 -12.53 31.69
N GLY A 599 2.04 -13.07 30.54
CA GLY A 599 1.14 -13.60 29.50
C GLY A 599 0.67 -12.57 28.48
N GLY A 600 1.35 -11.42 28.39
CA GLY A 600 1.03 -10.37 27.42
C GLY A 600 1.67 -10.53 26.05
N GLN A 601 1.24 -9.68 25.11
CA GLN A 601 1.76 -9.60 23.75
C GLN A 601 2.32 -8.19 23.49
N VAL A 602 3.60 -8.01 23.81
CA VAL A 602 4.38 -6.82 23.50
C VAL A 602 5.51 -7.22 22.56
N ASP A 603 5.37 -6.85 21.29
CA ASP A 603 6.38 -7.08 20.26
C ASP A 603 7.30 -5.86 20.18
N VAL A 604 8.61 -6.09 20.25
CA VAL A 604 9.63 -5.04 20.14
C VAL A 604 10.38 -5.25 18.84
N VAL A 605 10.29 -4.27 17.94
CA VAL A 605 10.96 -4.30 16.64
C VAL A 605 12.00 -3.20 16.57
N HIS A 606 13.25 -3.64 16.53
CA HIS A 606 14.36 -2.81 16.07
C HIS A 606 14.45 -2.92 14.55
N LEU A 607 14.12 -1.84 13.84
CA LEU A 607 14.08 -1.82 12.38
C LEU A 607 15.38 -2.35 11.72
N PRO A 608 16.59 -2.03 12.22
CA PRO A 608 17.84 -2.52 11.62
C PRO A 608 17.97 -4.05 11.65
N SER A 609 17.40 -4.71 12.65
CA SER A 609 17.37 -6.18 12.75
C SER A 609 16.48 -6.83 11.69
N SER A 610 15.56 -6.05 11.11
CA SER A 610 14.66 -6.46 10.02
C SER A 610 15.16 -6.01 8.64
N GLY A 611 16.41 -5.52 8.55
CA GLY A 611 16.99 -5.04 7.29
C GLY A 611 16.61 -3.60 6.90
N ILE A 612 15.78 -2.93 7.71
CA ILE A 612 15.34 -1.54 7.53
C ILE A 612 16.30 -0.63 8.34
N LYS A 613 17.22 0.07 7.66
CA LYS A 613 18.35 0.76 8.31
C LYS A 613 18.35 2.27 8.10
N GLY A 614 19.01 2.99 9.01
CA GLY A 614 19.21 4.44 8.92
C GLY A 614 18.01 5.29 9.34
N ASN A 615 16.98 4.68 9.93
CA ASN A 615 15.76 5.38 10.34
C ASN A 615 15.98 6.30 11.54
N THR A 616 15.36 7.48 11.47
CA THR A 616 15.47 8.54 12.48
C THR A 616 14.34 8.46 13.52
N HIS A 617 14.34 9.36 14.51
CA HIS A 617 13.23 9.47 15.48
C HIS A 617 11.90 9.86 14.82
N VAL A 618 11.97 10.46 13.62
CA VAL A 618 10.83 10.83 12.78
C VAL A 618 10.70 9.87 11.60
N MET A 619 10.77 8.56 11.85
CA MET A 619 10.66 7.52 10.82
C MET A 619 9.40 7.57 9.96
N MET A 620 8.34 8.26 10.41
CA MET A 620 7.16 8.55 9.60
C MET A 620 7.39 9.59 8.50
N MET A 621 8.52 10.29 8.52
CA MET A 621 8.95 11.29 7.54
C MET A 621 10.17 10.84 6.72
N ASP A 622 10.81 9.75 7.11
CA ASP A 622 11.96 9.18 6.41
C ASP A 622 11.60 8.72 4.98
N ARG A 623 12.60 8.59 4.10
CA ARG A 623 12.44 8.15 2.70
C ARG A 623 11.75 6.78 2.57
N ASN A 624 12.01 5.89 3.52
CA ASN A 624 11.40 4.57 3.64
C ASN A 624 10.22 4.53 4.63
N SER A 625 9.56 5.67 4.87
CA SER A 625 8.37 5.82 5.73
C SER A 625 7.34 4.72 5.52
N ASP A 626 7.08 4.35 4.25
CA ASP A 626 6.04 3.40 3.87
C ASP A 626 6.42 1.97 4.23
N ASP A 627 7.72 1.62 4.17
CA ASP A 627 8.21 0.32 4.64
C ASP A 627 7.98 0.17 6.15
N VAL A 628 8.22 1.24 6.91
CA VAL A 628 8.00 1.27 8.36
C VAL A 628 6.50 1.26 8.69
N ALA A 629 5.69 2.02 7.95
CA ALA A 629 4.24 2.00 8.10
C ALA A 629 3.66 0.60 7.82
N ASN A 630 4.22 -0.10 6.83
CA ASN A 630 3.83 -1.47 6.51
C ASN A 630 4.08 -2.44 7.66
N VAL A 631 5.21 -2.32 8.38
CA VAL A 631 5.48 -3.13 9.58
C VAL A 631 4.34 -2.98 10.60
N ALA A 632 3.90 -1.74 10.85
CA ALA A 632 2.80 -1.48 11.78
C ALA A 632 1.44 -2.01 11.26
N VAL A 633 1.13 -1.79 9.98
CA VAL A 633 -0.13 -2.23 9.37
C VAL A 633 -0.23 -3.76 9.31
N GLU A 634 0.83 -4.46 8.92
CA GLU A 634 0.84 -5.93 8.89
C GLU A 634 0.78 -6.51 10.30
N TRP A 635 1.46 -5.90 11.27
CA TRP A 635 1.34 -6.32 12.66
C TRP A 635 -0.11 -6.14 13.18
N LEU A 636 -0.78 -5.04 12.83
CA LEU A 636 -2.19 -4.83 13.20
C LEU A 636 -3.13 -5.86 12.57
N ARG A 637 -2.89 -6.28 11.32
CA ARG A 637 -3.64 -7.35 10.66
C ARG A 637 -3.46 -8.69 11.38
N HIS A 638 -2.22 -9.04 11.75
CA HIS A 638 -1.94 -10.29 12.47
C HIS A 638 -2.43 -10.30 13.92
N SER A 639 -2.62 -9.13 14.52
CA SER A 639 -3.09 -9.02 15.91
C SER A 639 -4.60 -9.22 16.07
N HIS A 640 -5.30 -9.64 15.01
CA HIS A 640 -6.75 -9.89 15.00
C HIS A 640 -7.59 -8.68 15.44
N VAL A 641 -7.08 -7.46 15.17
CA VAL A 641 -7.78 -6.20 15.50
C VAL A 641 -8.99 -5.99 14.57
N ASP A 642 -9.10 -6.79 13.51
CA ASP A 642 -10.24 -6.91 12.61
C ASP A 642 -11.36 -7.82 13.13
N ASP A 643 -11.07 -8.70 14.09
CA ASP A 643 -12.06 -9.60 14.66
C ASP A 643 -12.98 -8.84 15.63
N SER A 644 -14.22 -8.60 15.19
CA SER A 644 -15.29 -8.15 16.07
C SER A 644 -15.70 -9.29 17.02
N GLN A 645 -15.05 -9.38 18.18
CA GLN A 645 -15.63 -10.06 19.34
C GLN A 645 -16.44 -9.10 20.20
#